data_AF-A0ABD2A5U9-F1
#
_entry.id   AF-A0ABD2A5U9-F1
#
_cell.length_a   1.000
_cell.length_b   1.000
_cell.length_c   1.000
_cell.angle_alpha   90.00
_cell.angle_beta   90.00
_cell.angle_gamma   90.00
#
_symmetry.space_group_name_H-M   'P 1'
#
loop_
_entity.id
_entity.type
_entity.pdbx_description
1 polymer ?
#
loop_
_entity_poly.entity_id
_entity_poly.type
_entity_poly.pdbx_seq_one_letter_code
_entity_poly.pdbx_strand_id
1 'polypeptide(L)'
;MSYETSNGCEKKIETEKKKIEENGETVSDIPKLKWVKVGRVEELYYYPLKSGRGKTVTECKFTEFGISVEKNGLFTLRDRMFLVYNDETYKFQTGRQYPTMILVSLSAVDEYKVKLEAVGMPSVVFRVPEKSEKSSAAIECTMWWGEPVKCIDCGPEPAEWLSRFLTGTNSGLRLGYSLTDRRQLANGPWERFCKVYNTLRDEDTGLFSDITSYMLMTSQSLDNLNERLETPVPTLQFRPNIVVSGEKPFVEDNWEWIKIGDRAIIRNVKPCPRCKMIKIDPKTAETTKEEPLKTLKSFRQQTDLDRVSVDGSAPIMGIYCGSYVTGRVKLGDDNTLGHLRTSTPTEIQEKAARDLIKRLLGNEVARLFNVVVDPNFGPSEKDTFQIKKNDIGEIEIRGTCGIAVTWGLHYYLKNYCNVHISWDGNQIELPHTLPDVRVTITSNDRFRYYQNVCTLGYSSVWWQWDQWERNLDWMALNGINLALAFNGQEAIWERVYLELNLTINEIDEHFGGPAFLPWTRMGNIRGFGGSLTTHWHYQSIRLQHRILRRMRDLGIIPVLPAFAGHVPRAFARLFPNAKMTKIDSWNKFEDRYCCPYLLDPTDELFQTVGEMFLRAYIEEFGTDHIYNCDTFNENEPGNSELSYLENVSRSIFTVMSSVDPQAIWLMQGWLFVHDFIFWTEPRVKTFLTSVPIGKMIVLDLQSEQFPQYTRLKSYYGQPFIWCMLHNFGGTLGMFGSIEIVNKRVFEGRNMAGSTMIGTGLTPEGINQNYVIYELMNEMSYRREPVDLDSWFGNYATRRYGAQNEYATRAWKNLGKTIYNFIGLEKIRGKYVVSTRPSLKLYPWTWYEPEKFLNSWNTLMMARYGRGNSTLYKHDVVDLTRQALQLMADQVYVNIVDSFNKKNLTALRSHSVLMFDIFDDLEMILASSKDFLLGTWLKAAKTMAEAGNEKELESYEYNARNQITLWGPNGEIRDYANKQWSGIVIDYFKPRWMIFLKALDDTLAKKIKFNVTEINERIFFDVEEPFTRSKKIYSTEPKGDSIDIAMKMIEKWYKPNLTMKIRGSRKSRV
;
A
#
# COMPACT_ATOMS: atom_id res chain seq x y z
N MET A 1 47.54 52.55 46.38
CA MET A 1 46.09 52.32 46.60
C MET A 1 45.50 51.96 45.25
N SER A 2 45.44 50.67 44.92
CA SER A 2 44.39 49.69 45.29
C SER A 2 43.21 49.72 44.33
N TYR A 3 43.13 48.63 43.54
CA TYR A 3 41.97 47.84 43.07
C TYR A 3 40.58 48.49 42.92
N GLU A 4 39.96 48.26 41.75
CA GLU A 4 38.57 47.79 41.53
C GLU A 4 38.28 47.71 40.01
N THR A 5 38.49 46.55 39.36
CA THR A 5 37.50 45.55 38.90
C THR A 5 36.32 46.06 38.05
N SER A 6 36.42 45.80 36.75
CA SER A 6 35.46 46.08 35.68
C SER A 6 34.40 44.96 35.53
N ASN A 7 33.26 45.09 36.20
CA ASN A 7 32.06 44.25 36.01
C ASN A 7 31.05 44.86 35.01
N GLY A 8 31.53 45.22 33.81
CA GLY A 8 30.72 45.90 32.78
C GLY A 8 30.51 45.13 31.46
N CYS A 9 31.20 43.99 31.26
CA CYS A 9 31.21 43.30 29.96
C CYS A 9 30.40 41.99 29.92
N GLU A 10 30.11 41.36 31.06
CA GLU A 10 29.45 40.04 31.09
C GLU A 10 27.92 40.10 30.92
N LYS A 11 27.26 41.19 31.33
CA LYS A 11 25.79 41.33 31.19
C LYS A 11 25.31 41.70 29.78
N LYS A 12 26.19 42.16 28.88
CA LYS A 12 25.82 42.39 27.46
C LYS A 12 25.88 41.11 26.62
N ILE A 13 26.76 40.18 26.96
CA ILE A 13 26.96 38.93 26.20
C ILE A 13 25.88 37.89 26.53
N GLU A 14 25.36 37.86 27.76
CA GLU A 14 24.24 36.97 28.14
C GLU A 14 22.89 37.42 27.55
N THR A 15 22.69 38.72 27.35
CA THR A 15 21.44 39.27 26.78
C THR A 15 21.41 39.16 25.25
N GLU A 16 22.58 39.12 24.57
CA GLU A 16 22.68 38.81 23.14
C GLU A 16 22.61 37.32 22.85
N LYS A 17 23.12 36.44 23.73
CA LYS A 17 22.94 34.98 23.58
C LYS A 17 21.49 34.53 23.76
N LYS A 18 20.72 35.15 24.67
CA LYS A 18 19.28 34.87 24.81
C LYS A 18 18.42 35.41 23.67
N LYS A 19 18.86 36.45 22.94
CA LYS A 19 18.18 36.94 21.73
C LYS A 19 18.45 36.10 20.47
N ILE A 20 19.50 35.28 20.48
CA ILE A 20 19.86 34.39 19.37
C ILE A 20 19.17 33.02 19.49
N GLU A 21 18.71 32.62 20.69
CA GLU A 21 17.92 31.38 20.87
C GLU A 21 16.40 31.57 20.75
N GLU A 22 15.88 32.81 20.84
CA GLU A 22 14.43 33.10 20.77
C GLU A 22 13.95 33.74 19.46
N ASN A 23 14.86 34.17 18.58
CA ASN A 23 14.51 34.57 17.22
C ASN A 23 14.95 33.46 16.27
N GLY A 24 13.98 32.65 15.83
CA GLY A 24 14.13 31.79 14.66
C GLY A 24 14.41 32.66 13.44
N GLU A 25 15.69 32.99 13.23
CA GLU A 25 16.20 33.52 11.98
C GLU A 25 15.98 32.43 10.93
N THR A 26 14.80 32.55 10.32
CA THR A 26 14.49 32.19 8.95
C THR A 26 15.77 31.99 8.14
N VAL A 27 16.00 30.73 7.76
CA VAL A 27 16.87 30.37 6.62
C VAL A 27 16.57 31.39 5.54
N SER A 28 17.58 32.23 5.25
CA SER A 28 17.47 33.34 4.33
C SER A 28 16.88 32.86 3.02
N ASP A 29 15.94 33.66 2.51
CA ASP A 29 15.11 33.38 1.35
C ASP A 29 15.91 32.70 0.24
N ILE A 30 15.64 31.40 0.01
CA ILE A 30 15.74 30.88 -1.34
C ILE A 30 14.89 31.85 -2.16
N PRO A 31 15.38 32.46 -3.25
CA PRO A 31 14.52 33.20 -4.15
C PRO A 31 13.29 32.32 -4.43
N LYS A 32 12.11 32.88 -4.71
CA LYS A 32 10.95 32.06 -5.16
C LYS A 32 11.32 31.36 -6.48
N LEU A 33 12.10 30.29 -6.40
CA LEU A 33 12.65 29.53 -7.50
C LEU A 33 11.58 28.51 -7.87
N LYS A 34 11.15 28.57 -9.12
CA LYS A 34 10.31 27.53 -9.71
C LYS A 34 11.19 26.31 -9.97
N TRP A 35 11.07 25.29 -9.13
CA TRP A 35 11.78 24.03 -9.31
C TRP A 35 11.23 23.28 -10.53
N VAL A 36 12.13 22.80 -11.39
CA VAL A 36 11.81 21.95 -12.53
C VAL A 36 12.54 20.62 -12.33
N LYS A 37 11.85 19.51 -12.60
CA LYS A 37 12.48 18.19 -12.57
C LYS A 37 13.41 18.06 -13.78
N VAL A 38 14.71 17.87 -13.51
CA VAL A 38 15.75 17.77 -14.56
C VAL A 38 16.37 16.37 -14.68
N GLY A 39 16.01 15.46 -13.77
CA GLY A 39 16.66 14.17 -13.64
C GLY A 39 16.19 13.38 -12.41
N ARG A 40 16.78 12.20 -12.21
CA ARG A 40 16.59 11.33 -11.06
C ARG A 40 17.95 10.85 -10.55
N VAL A 41 18.13 10.74 -9.23
CA VAL A 41 19.35 10.13 -8.65
C VAL A 41 19.43 8.65 -8.99
N GLU A 42 20.48 8.25 -9.71
CA GLU A 42 20.73 6.89 -10.16
C GLU A 42 21.76 6.18 -9.27
N GLU A 43 22.81 6.90 -8.85
CA GLU A 43 23.87 6.34 -8.02
C GLU A 43 24.35 7.36 -6.97
N LEU A 44 24.66 6.86 -5.76
CA LEU A 44 25.25 7.64 -4.69
C LEU A 44 26.54 6.97 -4.21
N TYR A 45 27.60 7.76 -4.12
CA TYR A 45 28.93 7.30 -3.71
C TYR A 45 29.54 8.17 -2.63
N TYR A 46 30.25 7.52 -1.72
CA TYR A 46 31.10 8.20 -0.74
C TYR A 46 32.45 7.48 -0.62
N TYR A 47 33.46 8.22 -0.19
CA TYR A 47 34.86 7.79 -0.20
C TYR A 47 35.48 8.15 1.15
N PRO A 48 35.36 7.30 2.18
CA PRO A 48 35.81 7.62 3.53
C PRO A 48 37.29 8.03 3.61
N LEU A 49 38.13 7.40 2.80
CA LEU A 49 39.55 7.71 2.65
C LEU A 49 39.77 8.55 1.37
N LYS A 50 40.48 9.68 1.49
CA LYS A 50 40.92 10.47 0.33
C LYS A 50 41.73 9.58 -0.62
N SER A 51 41.33 9.55 -1.88
CA SER A 51 41.85 8.64 -2.93
C SER A 51 41.62 7.14 -2.71
N GLY A 52 41.01 6.71 -1.61
CA GLY A 52 40.61 5.33 -1.37
C GLY A 52 39.44 4.86 -2.24
N ARG A 53 39.02 3.62 -2.00
CA ARG A 53 37.93 2.94 -2.72
C ARG A 53 36.58 3.63 -2.47
N GLY A 54 35.84 3.85 -3.54
CA GLY A 54 34.46 4.35 -3.46
C GLY A 54 33.48 3.28 -2.99
N LYS A 55 32.47 3.71 -2.25
CA LYS A 55 31.40 2.86 -1.73
C LYS A 55 30.05 3.38 -2.21
N THR A 56 29.20 2.46 -2.65
CA THR A 56 27.82 2.75 -3.03
C THR A 56 26.90 2.76 -1.81
N VAL A 57 25.89 3.63 -1.85
CA VAL A 57 24.82 3.69 -0.84
C VAL A 57 23.47 3.87 -1.53
N THR A 58 22.42 3.31 -0.96
CA THR A 58 21.04 3.51 -1.43
C THR A 58 20.35 4.66 -0.71
N GLU A 59 20.86 5.03 0.46
CA GLU A 59 20.36 6.09 1.32
C GLU A 59 21.52 6.68 2.13
N CYS A 60 21.52 8.01 2.30
CA CYS A 60 22.52 8.69 3.10
C CYS A 60 22.01 10.04 3.61
N LYS A 61 22.80 10.68 4.49
CA LYS A 61 22.58 12.05 4.92
C LYS A 61 23.53 12.98 4.19
N PHE A 62 22.97 13.97 3.50
CA PHE A 62 23.72 15.10 2.98
C PHE A 62 24.01 16.03 4.14
N THR A 63 25.29 16.25 4.43
CA THR A 63 25.77 17.15 5.47
C THR A 63 26.49 18.33 4.86
N GLU A 64 26.91 19.26 5.70
CA GLU A 64 27.69 20.39 5.24
C GLU A 64 29.06 19.98 4.67
N PHE A 65 29.59 18.81 5.07
CA PHE A 65 30.91 18.30 4.68
C PHE A 65 30.88 17.14 3.66
N GLY A 66 29.72 16.86 3.06
CA GLY A 66 29.52 15.78 2.10
C GLY A 66 28.60 14.67 2.61
N ILE A 67 28.64 13.51 1.96
CA ILE A 67 27.80 12.35 2.32
C ILE A 67 28.21 11.77 3.68
N SER A 68 27.24 11.52 4.55
CA SER A 68 27.38 10.83 5.84
C SER A 68 26.51 9.57 5.87
N VAL A 69 27.07 8.47 6.37
CA VAL A 69 26.41 7.17 6.47
C VAL A 69 26.33 6.78 7.94
N GLU A 70 25.12 6.83 8.48
CA GLU A 70 24.78 6.50 9.87
C GLU A 70 24.15 5.11 9.91
N LYS A 71 24.69 4.21 10.73
CA LYS A 71 24.13 2.87 10.99
C LYS A 71 24.15 2.62 12.49
N ASN A 72 23.03 2.14 13.05
CA ASN A 72 22.92 1.90 14.49
C ASN A 72 24.03 0.96 14.98
N GLY A 73 24.72 1.35 16.05
CA GLY A 73 25.81 0.57 16.65
C GLY A 73 27.14 0.59 15.89
N LEU A 74 27.29 1.44 14.85
CA LEU A 74 28.51 1.55 14.05
C LEU A 74 29.01 3.00 13.98
N PHE A 75 30.33 3.15 13.89
CA PHE A 75 30.99 4.43 13.68
C PHE A 75 30.49 5.11 12.39
N THR A 76 30.12 6.39 12.50
CA THR A 76 29.57 7.17 11.37
C THR A 76 30.67 7.54 10.39
N LEU A 77 30.61 6.98 9.18
CA LEU A 77 31.55 7.31 8.11
C LEU A 77 31.05 8.49 7.28
N ARG A 78 31.96 9.42 6.99
CA ARG A 78 31.73 10.59 6.16
C ARG A 78 32.67 10.62 4.97
N ASP A 79 32.27 11.35 3.96
CA ASP A 79 33.04 11.52 2.74
C ASP A 79 34.38 12.21 3.00
N ARG A 80 35.47 11.58 2.54
CA ARG A 80 36.88 12.01 2.67
C ARG A 80 37.25 12.47 4.09
N MET A 81 36.83 11.73 5.12
CA MET A 81 37.15 12.04 6.51
C MET A 81 38.53 11.58 6.98
N PHE A 82 39.19 10.71 6.20
CA PHE A 82 40.57 10.27 6.40
C PHE A 82 41.47 10.69 5.23
N LEU A 83 42.74 10.95 5.51
CA LEU A 83 43.77 11.18 4.49
C LEU A 83 45.05 10.40 4.81
N VAL A 84 45.84 10.09 3.79
CA VAL A 84 47.21 9.57 3.98
C VAL A 84 48.20 10.73 3.86
N TYR A 85 49.19 10.80 4.74
CA TYR A 85 50.26 11.80 4.66
C TYR A 85 51.63 11.15 4.84
N ASN A 86 52.67 11.83 4.37
CA ASN A 86 54.05 11.40 4.55
C ASN A 86 54.56 11.85 5.93
N ASP A 87 55.18 10.92 6.67
CA ASP A 87 55.57 11.12 8.07
C ASP A 87 56.61 12.25 8.25
N GLU A 88 57.52 12.40 7.29
CA GLU A 88 58.61 13.38 7.39
C GLU A 88 58.20 14.78 6.91
N THR A 89 57.45 14.83 5.81
CA THR A 89 57.14 16.09 5.12
C THR A 89 55.75 16.64 5.46
N TYR A 90 54.91 15.86 6.13
CA TYR A 90 53.50 16.18 6.43
C TYR A 90 52.64 16.49 5.19
N LYS A 91 53.13 16.18 3.99
CA LYS A 91 52.39 16.34 2.74
C LYS A 91 51.45 15.18 2.54
N PHE A 92 50.19 15.49 2.24
CA PHE A 92 49.20 14.49 1.87
C PHE A 92 49.64 13.66 0.64
N GLN A 93 49.21 12.41 0.61
CA GLN A 93 49.47 11.48 -0.48
C GLN A 93 48.13 11.07 -1.10
N THR A 94 48.14 10.88 -2.42
CA THR A 94 46.93 10.56 -3.18
C THR A 94 47.18 9.43 -4.16
N GLY A 95 46.11 8.98 -4.82
CA GLY A 95 46.19 8.04 -5.94
C GLY A 95 47.07 8.53 -7.10
N ARG A 96 47.41 9.83 -7.15
CA ARG A 96 48.33 10.40 -8.13
C ARG A 96 49.78 9.97 -7.92
N GLN A 97 50.15 9.67 -6.67
CA GLN A 97 51.45 9.16 -6.26
C GLN A 97 51.40 7.63 -6.14
N TYR A 98 50.33 7.10 -5.55
CA TYR A 98 50.16 5.67 -5.31
C TYR A 98 48.82 5.18 -5.90
N PRO A 99 48.77 4.80 -7.19
CA PRO A 99 47.53 4.38 -7.84
C PRO A 99 46.78 3.27 -7.09
N THR A 100 47.52 2.35 -6.47
CA THR A 100 46.99 1.24 -5.65
C THR A 100 46.18 1.71 -4.44
N MET A 101 46.32 2.96 -4.00
CA MET A 101 45.50 3.55 -2.93
C MET A 101 44.00 3.47 -3.22
N ILE A 102 43.59 3.48 -4.50
CA ILE A 102 42.17 3.34 -4.89
C ILE A 102 41.57 1.99 -4.50
N LEU A 103 42.39 0.98 -4.25
CA LEU A 103 41.97 -0.35 -3.82
C LEU A 103 41.73 -0.45 -2.31
N VAL A 104 42.21 0.53 -1.54
CA VAL A 104 42.08 0.57 -0.07
C VAL A 104 40.65 0.93 0.31
N SER A 105 39.94 -0.01 0.94
CA SER A 105 38.60 0.17 1.50
C SER A 105 38.67 0.43 3.00
N LEU A 106 37.84 1.36 3.48
CA LEU A 106 37.69 1.69 4.90
C LEU A 106 36.25 1.47 5.35
N SER A 107 36.04 0.64 6.36
CA SER A 107 34.72 0.19 6.86
C SER A 107 34.62 0.35 8.38
N ALA A 108 33.43 0.68 8.91
CA ALA A 108 33.20 0.68 10.36
C ALA A 108 33.04 -0.76 10.88
N VAL A 109 33.54 -1.03 12.09
CA VAL A 109 33.47 -2.35 12.76
C VAL A 109 32.49 -2.31 13.93
N ASP A 110 32.60 -1.28 14.76
CA ASP A 110 31.72 -0.97 15.89
C ASP A 110 31.65 0.57 16.04
N GLU A 111 31.11 1.07 17.16
CA GLU A 111 30.93 2.50 17.43
C GLU A 111 32.24 3.31 17.48
N TYR A 112 33.39 2.67 17.69
CA TYR A 112 34.67 3.34 17.92
C TYR A 112 35.80 2.84 17.00
N LYS A 113 35.63 1.71 16.33
CA LYS A 113 36.66 1.07 15.50
C LYS A 113 36.31 1.06 14.03
N VAL A 114 37.34 1.22 13.21
CA VAL A 114 37.27 1.08 11.76
C VAL A 114 38.31 0.07 11.28
N LYS A 115 38.14 -0.42 10.06
CA LYS A 115 38.99 -1.42 9.42
C LYS A 115 39.47 -0.92 8.05
N LEU A 116 40.76 -1.08 7.78
CA LEU A 116 41.33 -0.97 6.43
C LEU A 116 41.48 -2.35 5.81
N GLU A 117 41.15 -2.45 4.53
CA GLU A 117 41.25 -3.69 3.76
C GLU A 117 41.65 -3.41 2.30
N ALA A 118 42.50 -4.26 1.75
CA ALA A 118 42.85 -4.29 0.32
C ALA A 118 43.17 -5.73 -0.09
N VAL A 119 43.00 -6.06 -1.36
CA VAL A 119 43.29 -7.40 -1.88
C VAL A 119 44.77 -7.72 -1.68
N GLY A 120 45.07 -8.90 -1.14
CA GLY A 120 46.44 -9.35 -0.87
C GLY A 120 47.05 -8.88 0.45
N MET A 121 46.32 -8.11 1.27
CA MET A 121 46.75 -7.67 2.60
C MET A 121 45.78 -8.16 3.69
N PRO A 122 46.26 -8.73 4.82
CA PRO A 122 45.42 -8.96 6.00
C PRO A 122 44.80 -7.63 6.46
N SER A 123 43.52 -7.60 6.79
CA SER A 123 42.88 -6.35 7.23
C SER A 123 43.42 -5.88 8.59
N VAL A 124 43.55 -4.56 8.78
CA VAL A 124 43.90 -3.96 10.07
C VAL A 124 42.69 -3.24 10.68
N VAL A 125 42.43 -3.50 11.96
CA VAL A 125 41.37 -2.83 12.74
C VAL A 125 42.03 -1.93 13.76
N PHE A 126 41.59 -0.68 13.86
CA PHE A 126 42.11 0.30 14.81
C PHE A 126 40.97 1.17 15.36
N ARG A 127 41.20 1.73 16.54
CA ARG A 127 40.27 2.68 17.17
C ARG A 127 40.45 4.05 16.52
N VAL A 128 39.34 4.70 16.18
CA VAL A 128 39.38 6.09 15.71
C VAL A 128 39.65 7.01 16.92
N PRO A 129 40.58 7.97 16.83
CA PRO A 129 40.86 8.90 17.92
C PRO A 129 39.61 9.68 18.36
N GLU A 130 39.46 9.93 19.67
CA GLU A 130 38.33 10.70 20.21
C GLU A 130 38.49 12.20 19.98
N LYS A 131 37.41 12.87 19.56
CA LYS A 131 37.43 14.32 19.27
C LYS A 131 37.76 15.20 20.48
N SER A 132 37.56 14.70 21.70
CA SER A 132 37.82 15.41 22.97
C SER A 132 39.30 15.40 23.38
N GLU A 133 40.16 14.63 22.73
CA GLU A 133 41.60 14.67 22.96
C GLU A 133 42.19 15.93 22.30
N LYS A 134 42.21 17.01 23.09
CA LYS A 134 42.89 18.32 22.95
C LYS A 134 43.53 18.63 21.58
N SER A 135 43.27 19.86 21.09
CA SER A 135 43.98 20.56 19.99
C SER A 135 45.52 20.45 20.01
N SER A 136 46.15 20.03 21.11
CA SER A 136 47.58 19.73 21.22
C SER A 136 48.04 18.47 20.46
N ALA A 137 47.13 17.57 20.07
CA ALA A 137 47.44 16.36 19.29
C ALA A 137 47.19 16.52 17.77
N ALA A 138 46.72 17.70 17.35
CA ALA A 138 46.43 17.97 15.94
C ALA A 138 47.74 18.14 15.14
N ILE A 139 47.86 17.38 14.06
CA ILE A 139 48.93 17.49 13.08
C ILE A 139 48.44 18.37 11.94
N GLU A 140 49.27 19.31 11.51
CA GLU A 140 49.00 20.12 10.33
C GLU A 140 49.61 19.45 9.09
N CYS A 141 48.75 18.95 8.20
CA CYS A 141 49.14 18.42 6.91
C CYS A 141 49.03 19.51 5.83
N THR A 142 49.93 19.48 4.85
CA THR A 142 49.85 20.39 3.70
C THR A 142 49.15 19.71 2.53
N MET A 143 48.06 20.32 2.05
CA MET A 143 47.28 19.95 0.86
C MET A 143 47.66 20.80 -0.37
N TRP A 144 46.76 20.91 -1.35
CA TRP A 144 47.00 21.61 -2.62
C TRP A 144 47.46 23.05 -2.41
N TRP A 145 48.50 23.45 -3.15
CA TRP A 145 49.09 24.80 -3.13
C TRP A 145 49.49 25.31 -1.74
N GLY A 146 49.84 24.40 -0.84
CA GLY A 146 50.30 24.79 0.50
C GLY A 146 49.19 24.93 1.54
N GLU A 147 47.96 24.51 1.21
CA GLU A 147 46.83 24.64 2.13
C GLU A 147 47.03 23.82 3.42
N PRO A 148 47.03 24.45 4.61
CA PRO A 148 47.14 23.73 5.86
C PRO A 148 45.78 23.10 6.22
N VAL A 149 45.78 21.80 6.53
CA VAL A 149 44.62 21.09 7.07
C VAL A 149 45.01 20.33 8.32
N LYS A 150 44.14 20.33 9.32
CA LYS A 150 44.40 19.64 10.59
C LYS A 150 43.82 18.24 10.61
N CYS A 151 44.58 17.28 11.13
CA CYS A 151 44.13 15.92 11.36
C CYS A 151 44.68 15.38 12.69
N ILE A 152 44.07 14.32 13.21
CA ILE A 152 44.61 13.52 14.32
C ILE A 152 45.22 12.24 13.72
N ASP A 153 46.42 11.87 14.16
CA ASP A 153 47.02 10.62 13.73
C ASP A 153 46.24 9.39 14.25
N CYS A 154 46.00 8.41 13.38
CA CYS A 154 45.25 7.20 13.72
C CYS A 154 46.10 6.09 14.38
N GLY A 155 47.38 6.34 14.67
CA GLY A 155 48.26 5.40 15.34
C GLY A 155 49.19 4.60 14.42
N PRO A 156 50.12 3.84 15.01
CA PRO A 156 51.16 3.11 14.28
C PRO A 156 50.62 1.95 13.44
N GLU A 157 49.56 1.26 13.88
CA GLU A 157 49.00 0.09 13.19
C GLU A 157 48.46 0.40 11.78
N PRO A 158 47.58 1.42 11.59
CA PRO A 158 47.17 1.80 10.25
C PRO A 158 48.31 2.44 9.43
N ALA A 159 49.29 3.09 10.07
CA ALA A 159 50.44 3.71 9.41
C ALA A 159 51.37 2.65 8.78
N GLU A 160 51.74 1.60 9.54
CA GLU A 160 52.54 0.49 9.05
C GLU A 160 51.81 -0.26 7.93
N TRP A 161 50.51 -0.51 8.10
CA TRP A 161 49.69 -1.20 7.10
C TRP A 161 49.65 -0.44 5.76
N LEU A 162 49.41 0.87 5.80
CA LEU A 162 49.36 1.72 4.60
C LEU A 162 50.73 1.86 3.94
N SER A 163 51.79 2.03 4.74
CA SER A 163 53.16 2.03 4.23
C SER A 163 53.44 0.72 3.49
N ARG A 164 53.17 -0.42 4.11
CA ARG A 164 53.45 -1.73 3.51
C ARG A 164 52.70 -1.93 2.20
N PHE A 165 51.42 -1.55 2.16
CA PHE A 165 50.61 -1.73 0.95
C PHE A 165 50.99 -0.77 -0.19
N LEU A 166 51.33 0.49 0.12
CA LEU A 166 51.52 1.53 -0.90
C LEU A 166 52.97 1.70 -1.35
N THR A 167 53.94 1.47 -0.46
CA THR A 167 55.37 1.67 -0.74
C THR A 167 56.18 0.38 -0.66
N GLY A 168 55.63 -0.69 -0.08
CA GLY A 168 56.38 -1.91 0.22
C GLY A 168 57.30 -1.80 1.45
N THR A 169 57.25 -0.69 2.19
CA THR A 169 58.06 -0.43 3.40
C THR A 169 57.18 -0.43 4.65
N ASN A 170 57.74 -0.67 5.84
CA ASN A 170 56.96 -0.67 7.08
C ASN A 170 56.74 0.74 7.69
N SER A 171 57.28 1.78 7.06
CA SER A 171 57.19 3.17 7.54
C SER A 171 57.24 4.17 6.38
N GLY A 172 56.92 5.43 6.66
CA GLY A 172 56.97 6.56 5.72
C GLY A 172 55.61 7.18 5.39
N LEU A 173 54.51 6.45 5.61
CA LEU A 173 53.14 6.94 5.44
C LEU A 173 52.32 6.78 6.72
N ARG A 174 51.43 7.73 6.98
CA ARG A 174 50.54 7.76 8.14
C ARG A 174 49.11 8.07 7.74
N LEU A 175 48.16 7.73 8.62
CA LEU A 175 46.73 7.98 8.42
C LEU A 175 46.25 9.08 9.34
N GLY A 176 45.71 10.15 8.78
CA GLY A 176 45.09 11.26 9.51
C GLY A 176 43.57 11.18 9.50
N TYR A 177 42.94 11.49 10.64
CA TYR A 177 41.51 11.62 10.85
C TYR A 177 41.10 13.09 11.02
N SER A 178 40.02 13.54 10.37
CA SER A 178 39.62 14.96 10.36
C SER A 178 39.05 15.47 11.69
N LEU A 179 39.40 16.71 12.06
CA LEU A 179 38.85 17.45 13.21
C LEU A 179 37.49 18.14 12.93
N THR A 180 36.91 17.99 11.73
CA THR A 180 35.66 18.67 11.30
C THR A 180 35.73 20.22 11.32
N ASP A 181 36.91 20.79 11.06
CA ASP A 181 37.09 22.23 10.88
C ASP A 181 36.71 22.68 9.46
N ARG A 182 36.20 23.91 9.32
CA ARG A 182 35.96 24.54 8.03
C ARG A 182 37.26 25.02 7.40
N ARG A 183 37.41 24.80 6.10
CA ARG A 183 38.56 25.29 5.32
C ARG A 183 38.32 26.76 4.95
N GLN A 184 39.34 27.59 5.06
CA GLN A 184 39.29 29.02 4.73
C GLN A 184 39.82 29.25 3.31
N LEU A 185 38.92 29.36 2.33
CA LEU A 185 39.30 29.55 0.93
C LEU A 185 39.64 31.01 0.63
N ALA A 186 38.88 31.95 1.22
CA ALA A 186 39.03 33.38 0.95
C ALA A 186 40.35 33.98 1.47
N ASN A 187 40.91 33.41 2.54
CA ASN A 187 42.13 33.89 3.21
C ASN A 187 43.25 32.84 3.15
N GLY A 188 43.46 32.24 1.98
CA GLY A 188 44.42 31.15 1.81
C GLY A 188 44.80 30.88 0.36
N PRO A 189 45.42 29.72 0.07
CA PRO A 189 45.91 29.37 -1.27
C PRO A 189 44.84 29.31 -2.37
N TRP A 190 43.56 29.34 -1.98
CA TRP A 190 42.40 29.33 -2.87
C TRP A 190 41.85 30.73 -3.21
N GLU A 191 42.41 31.82 -2.67
CA GLU A 191 41.89 33.19 -2.88
C GLU A 191 41.70 33.53 -4.36
N ARG A 192 42.69 33.19 -5.20
CA ARG A 192 42.62 33.40 -6.66
C ARG A 192 41.46 32.65 -7.33
N PHE A 193 41.10 31.47 -6.81
CA PHE A 193 39.97 30.70 -7.34
C PHE A 193 38.65 31.36 -6.96
N CYS A 194 38.53 31.92 -5.76
CA CYS A 194 37.32 32.63 -5.32
C CYS A 194 37.08 33.90 -6.14
N LYS A 195 38.14 34.54 -6.65
CA LYS A 195 38.03 35.70 -7.56
C LYS A 195 37.47 35.32 -8.94
N VAL A 196 37.85 34.16 -9.47
CA VAL A 196 37.35 33.66 -10.78
C VAL A 196 35.98 32.99 -10.64
N TYR A 197 35.77 32.23 -9.58
CA TYR A 197 34.52 31.55 -9.24
C TYR A 197 33.87 32.26 -8.07
N ASN A 198 33.19 33.38 -8.34
CA ASN A 198 32.53 34.21 -7.32
C ASN A 198 31.47 33.48 -6.48
N THR A 199 31.02 32.31 -6.95
CA THR A 199 30.11 31.39 -6.27
C THR A 199 30.80 30.54 -5.22
N LEU A 200 32.11 30.37 -5.24
CA LEU A 200 32.84 29.49 -4.33
C LEU A 200 33.10 30.17 -2.99
N ARG A 201 32.70 29.51 -1.88
CA ARG A 201 32.77 30.03 -0.51
C ARG A 201 33.31 28.96 0.45
N ASP A 202 33.75 29.40 1.63
CA ASP A 202 34.24 28.52 2.71
C ASP A 202 33.17 27.48 3.15
N GLU A 203 31.89 27.85 3.09
CA GLU A 203 30.76 26.97 3.42
C GLU A 203 30.55 25.82 2.42
N ASP A 204 31.15 25.90 1.23
CA ASP A 204 31.00 24.86 0.19
C ASP A 204 32.01 23.71 0.38
N THR A 205 32.98 23.84 1.30
CA THR A 205 34.11 22.91 1.40
C THR A 205 33.78 21.61 2.12
N GLY A 206 34.27 20.48 1.57
CA GLY A 206 34.26 19.20 2.27
C GLY A 206 35.41 19.07 3.27
N LEU A 207 35.57 17.89 3.88
CA LEU A 207 36.70 17.58 4.78
C LEU A 207 38.03 17.53 3.99
N PHE A 208 38.54 16.33 3.69
CA PHE A 208 39.73 16.16 2.86
C PHE A 208 39.39 15.94 1.38
N SER A 209 38.21 16.41 0.93
CA SER A 209 37.91 16.50 -0.50
C SER A 209 38.87 17.48 -1.18
N ASP A 210 38.95 17.49 -2.51
CA ASP A 210 39.84 18.45 -3.18
C ASP A 210 39.41 19.89 -2.90
N ILE A 211 38.11 20.16 -2.95
CA ILE A 211 37.55 21.46 -2.58
C ILE A 211 36.15 21.32 -1.95
N THR A 212 35.13 20.93 -2.71
CA THR A 212 33.73 20.98 -2.25
C THR A 212 33.24 19.72 -1.54
N SER A 213 32.09 19.83 -0.89
CA SER A 213 31.38 18.73 -0.21
C SER A 213 30.83 17.67 -1.16
N TYR A 214 30.46 18.05 -2.39
CA TYR A 214 29.90 17.14 -3.38
C TYR A 214 30.50 17.34 -4.77
N MET A 215 30.52 16.26 -5.54
CA MET A 215 30.64 16.28 -7.00
C MET A 215 29.45 15.55 -7.63
N LEU A 216 28.81 16.20 -8.59
CA LEU A 216 27.65 15.67 -9.32
C LEU A 216 27.97 15.53 -10.81
N MET A 217 27.46 14.49 -11.45
CA MET A 217 27.48 14.34 -12.91
C MET A 217 26.24 13.61 -13.41
N THR A 218 25.94 13.73 -14.71
CA THR A 218 24.89 12.93 -15.34
C THR A 218 25.42 11.63 -15.92
N SER A 219 24.59 10.58 -15.98
CA SER A 219 24.91 9.35 -16.71
C SER A 219 25.08 9.62 -18.21
N GLN A 220 24.28 10.52 -18.78
CA GLN A 220 24.35 10.90 -20.21
C GLN A 220 25.68 11.58 -20.56
N SER A 221 26.27 12.36 -19.66
CA SER A 221 27.64 12.88 -19.84
C SER A 221 28.67 11.76 -19.96
N LEU A 222 28.54 10.71 -19.14
CA LEU A 222 29.44 9.55 -19.16
C LEU A 222 29.23 8.72 -20.42
N ASP A 223 27.99 8.46 -20.79
CA ASP A 223 27.65 7.72 -22.01
C ASP A 223 28.24 8.41 -23.24
N ASN A 224 28.10 9.74 -23.34
CA ASN A 224 28.67 10.48 -24.47
C ASN A 224 30.20 10.43 -24.55
N LEU A 225 30.89 10.30 -23.41
CA LEU A 225 32.32 10.07 -23.39
C LEU A 225 32.65 8.63 -23.81
N ASN A 226 31.92 7.65 -23.27
CA ASN A 226 32.13 6.24 -23.55
C ASN A 226 31.89 5.87 -25.01
N GLU A 227 30.94 6.52 -25.68
CA GLU A 227 30.72 6.41 -27.14
C GLU A 227 31.95 6.84 -27.96
N ARG A 228 32.85 7.63 -27.39
CA ARG A 228 34.06 8.15 -28.05
C ARG A 228 35.33 7.41 -27.63
N LEU A 229 35.23 6.45 -26.70
CA LEU A 229 36.36 5.68 -26.19
C LEU A 229 36.37 4.30 -26.82
N GLU A 230 37.56 3.80 -27.15
CA GLU A 230 37.74 2.41 -27.57
C GLU A 230 37.38 1.42 -26.45
N THR A 231 37.73 1.77 -25.21
CA THR A 231 37.36 1.01 -24.00
C THR A 231 36.55 1.92 -23.08
N PRO A 232 35.24 1.64 -22.89
CA PRO A 232 34.40 2.39 -21.97
C PRO A 232 34.93 2.38 -20.54
N VAL A 233 34.75 3.50 -19.83
CA VAL A 233 35.17 3.69 -18.44
C VAL A 233 33.96 3.75 -17.50
N PRO A 234 34.04 3.18 -16.29
CA PRO A 234 32.96 3.25 -15.30
C PRO A 234 32.88 4.61 -14.60
N THR A 235 31.69 4.95 -14.11
CA THR A 235 31.42 6.19 -13.35
C THR A 235 32.37 6.41 -12.18
N LEU A 236 32.71 5.34 -11.46
CA LEU A 236 33.64 5.34 -10.33
C LEU A 236 35.02 5.93 -10.65
N GLN A 237 35.45 5.89 -11.91
CA GLN A 237 36.71 6.46 -12.37
C GLN A 237 36.71 8.00 -12.27
N PHE A 238 35.52 8.62 -12.34
CA PHE A 238 35.33 10.05 -12.15
C PHE A 238 35.10 10.45 -10.68
N ARG A 239 34.91 9.46 -9.81
CA ARG A 239 34.73 9.63 -8.36
C ARG A 239 33.62 10.62 -7.93
N PRO A 240 32.44 10.67 -8.61
CA PRO A 240 31.34 11.54 -8.19
C PRO A 240 30.79 11.11 -6.83
N ASN A 241 30.07 12.00 -6.18
CA ASN A 241 29.20 11.63 -5.05
C ASN A 241 27.79 11.30 -5.52
N ILE A 242 27.33 11.98 -6.56
CA ILE A 242 25.95 11.94 -7.03
C ILE A 242 25.98 11.73 -8.55
N VAL A 243 25.29 10.69 -9.00
CA VAL A 243 25.01 10.47 -10.42
C VAL A 243 23.51 10.57 -10.62
N VAL A 244 23.10 11.38 -11.58
CA VAL A 244 21.69 11.57 -11.91
C VAL A 244 21.45 11.31 -13.40
N SER A 245 20.23 10.94 -13.76
CA SER A 245 19.80 11.05 -15.14
C SER A 245 19.67 12.51 -15.55
N GLY A 246 19.81 12.80 -16.84
CA GLY A 246 19.61 14.09 -17.46
C GLY A 246 19.04 13.93 -18.87
N GLU A 247 18.38 14.96 -19.39
CA GLU A 247 17.77 14.91 -20.73
C GLU A 247 18.82 14.82 -21.86
N LYS A 248 19.98 15.44 -21.65
CA LYS A 248 21.08 15.54 -22.63
C LYS A 248 22.44 15.48 -21.93
N PRO A 249 23.51 15.02 -22.62
CA PRO A 249 24.86 15.08 -22.07
C PRO A 249 25.26 16.49 -21.65
N PHE A 250 25.94 16.60 -20.51
CA PHE A 250 26.50 17.84 -19.93
C PHE A 250 25.48 18.89 -19.49
N VAL A 251 24.19 18.53 -19.40
CA VAL A 251 23.14 19.46 -18.94
C VAL A 251 23.39 19.97 -17.51
N GLU A 252 24.09 19.18 -16.68
CA GLU A 252 24.44 19.54 -15.32
C GLU A 252 25.29 20.80 -15.21
N ASP A 253 26.05 21.16 -16.26
CA ASP A 253 26.89 22.37 -16.28
C ASP A 253 26.07 23.65 -16.01
N ASN A 254 24.79 23.64 -16.39
CA ASN A 254 23.90 24.80 -16.34
C ASN A 254 22.99 24.82 -15.10
N TRP A 255 23.08 23.81 -14.22
CA TRP A 255 22.27 23.79 -13.01
C TRP A 255 22.89 24.69 -11.95
N GLU A 256 22.14 25.67 -11.46
CA GLU A 256 22.62 26.57 -10.40
C GLU A 256 22.31 26.00 -9.00
N TRP A 257 21.06 25.56 -8.81
CA TRP A 257 20.56 25.03 -7.56
C TRP A 257 19.91 23.67 -7.81
N ILE A 258 20.28 22.68 -7.01
CA ILE A 258 19.81 21.31 -7.16
C ILE A 258 19.15 20.88 -5.85
N LYS A 259 17.85 20.61 -5.92
CA LYS A 259 17.08 20.01 -4.84
C LYS A 259 17.00 18.50 -5.06
N ILE A 260 17.33 17.73 -4.03
CA ILE A 260 17.26 16.26 -4.04
C ILE A 260 16.44 15.80 -2.82
N GLY A 261 15.42 14.97 -3.08
CA GLY A 261 14.44 14.57 -2.07
C GLY A 261 13.66 15.76 -1.50
N ASP A 262 13.17 15.61 -0.28
CA ASP A 262 12.25 16.59 0.30
C ASP A 262 12.93 17.91 0.67
N ARG A 263 14.21 17.83 1.09
CA ARG A 263 14.88 18.93 1.80
C ARG A 263 16.32 19.22 1.36
N ALA A 264 17.08 18.25 0.86
CA ALA A 264 18.49 18.49 0.56
C ALA A 264 18.64 19.45 -0.63
N ILE A 265 19.37 20.54 -0.43
CA ILE A 265 19.67 21.53 -1.47
C ILE A 265 21.18 21.69 -1.54
N ILE A 266 21.72 21.47 -2.73
CA ILE A 266 23.11 21.74 -3.06
C ILE A 266 23.17 22.80 -4.15
N ARG A 267 24.27 23.53 -4.20
CA ARG A 267 24.47 24.62 -5.15
C ARG A 267 25.68 24.32 -6.01
N ASN A 268 25.55 24.46 -7.33
CA ASN A 268 26.68 24.37 -8.23
C ASN A 268 27.60 25.59 -8.02
N VAL A 269 28.88 25.34 -7.77
CA VAL A 269 29.83 26.41 -7.51
C VAL A 269 30.90 26.53 -8.60
N LYS A 270 31.21 25.44 -9.32
CA LYS A 270 32.31 25.42 -10.28
C LYS A 270 32.30 24.11 -11.11
N PRO A 271 32.64 24.14 -12.42
CA PRO A 271 32.90 22.92 -13.19
C PRO A 271 34.06 22.08 -12.62
N CYS A 272 33.99 20.75 -12.70
CA CYS A 272 35.03 19.86 -12.19
C CYS A 272 36.12 19.60 -13.25
N PRO A 273 37.32 20.22 -13.15
CA PRO A 273 38.44 19.94 -14.04
C PRO A 273 39.01 18.56 -13.76
N ARG A 274 39.27 17.80 -14.82
CA ARG A 274 39.71 16.42 -14.70
C ARG A 274 41.22 16.31 -14.76
N CYS A 275 41.78 15.53 -13.85
CA CYS A 275 43.22 15.31 -13.71
C CYS A 275 43.61 13.86 -14.00
N LYS A 276 44.91 13.55 -13.90
CA LYS A 276 45.45 12.20 -14.13
C LYS A 276 44.83 11.08 -13.26
N MET A 277 44.09 11.40 -12.20
CA MET A 277 43.35 10.40 -11.41
C MET A 277 42.36 9.59 -12.25
N ILE A 278 41.74 10.21 -13.27
CA ILE A 278 40.76 9.49 -14.10
C ILE A 278 41.42 8.47 -15.03
N LYS A 279 42.75 8.38 -15.08
CA LYS A 279 43.47 7.37 -15.87
C LYS A 279 43.66 6.05 -15.13
N ILE A 280 43.28 6.01 -13.85
CA ILE A 280 43.46 4.86 -12.97
C ILE A 280 42.18 4.04 -12.99
N ASP A 281 42.27 2.76 -13.36
CA ASP A 281 41.15 1.83 -13.30
C ASP A 281 40.77 1.60 -11.82
N PRO A 282 39.51 1.83 -11.41
CA PRO A 282 39.09 1.72 -10.02
C PRO A 282 39.03 0.27 -9.49
N LYS A 283 39.08 -0.75 -10.35
CA LYS A 283 39.11 -2.17 -9.99
C LYS A 283 40.52 -2.71 -9.88
N THR A 284 41.42 -2.32 -10.79
CA THR A 284 42.77 -2.92 -10.89
C THR A 284 43.89 -2.01 -10.41
N ALA A 285 43.63 -0.70 -10.27
CA ALA A 285 44.63 0.36 -10.07
C ALA A 285 45.66 0.52 -11.21
N GLU A 286 45.45 -0.16 -12.35
CA GLU A 286 46.28 0.04 -13.53
C GLU A 286 46.06 1.45 -14.09
N THR A 287 47.14 2.10 -14.49
CA THR A 287 47.10 3.47 -15.00
C THR A 287 47.34 3.47 -16.50
N THR A 288 46.37 3.95 -17.25
CA THR A 288 46.49 4.14 -18.70
C THR A 288 47.44 5.30 -19.02
N LYS A 289 48.01 5.29 -20.23
CA LYS A 289 48.92 6.36 -20.68
C LYS A 289 48.17 7.70 -20.84
N GLU A 290 47.09 7.72 -21.62
CA GLU A 290 46.41 8.97 -22.02
C GLU A 290 44.88 8.99 -21.78
N GLU A 291 44.19 7.84 -21.84
CA GLU A 291 42.72 7.78 -21.76
C GLU A 291 42.17 7.70 -20.33
N PRO A 292 40.95 8.17 -20.05
CA PRO A 292 40.02 8.86 -20.95
C PRO A 292 40.33 10.36 -21.08
N LEU A 293 41.44 10.84 -20.51
CA LEU A 293 41.75 12.27 -20.42
C LEU A 293 42.04 12.91 -21.79
N LYS A 294 42.70 12.19 -22.69
CA LYS A 294 42.94 12.65 -24.07
C LYS A 294 41.64 12.81 -24.83
N THR A 295 40.77 11.81 -24.82
CA THR A 295 39.47 11.91 -25.47
C THR A 295 38.65 13.05 -24.88
N LEU A 296 38.61 13.18 -23.54
CA LEU A 296 37.88 14.28 -22.92
C LEU A 296 38.45 15.66 -23.29
N LYS A 297 39.76 15.81 -23.47
CA LYS A 297 40.38 17.06 -23.96
C LYS A 297 39.97 17.43 -25.38
N SER A 298 39.68 16.46 -26.25
CA SER A 298 39.37 16.76 -27.66
C SER A 298 38.06 17.55 -27.82
N PHE A 299 37.13 17.46 -26.86
CA PHE A 299 35.80 18.08 -26.96
C PHE A 299 35.30 18.79 -25.70
N ARG A 300 35.98 18.67 -24.56
CA ARG A 300 35.58 19.30 -23.28
C ARG A 300 36.70 20.09 -22.61
N GLN A 301 37.72 20.51 -23.37
CA GLN A 301 38.78 21.37 -22.86
C GLN A 301 38.25 22.74 -22.42
N GLN A 302 38.66 23.23 -21.24
CA GLN A 302 38.34 24.58 -20.77
C GLN A 302 38.99 25.64 -21.68
N THR A 303 38.19 26.58 -22.17
CA THR A 303 38.61 27.65 -23.09
C THR A 303 38.39 29.06 -22.53
N ASP A 304 37.63 29.19 -21.43
CA ASP A 304 37.45 30.46 -20.72
C ASP A 304 38.78 30.92 -20.10
N LEU A 305 39.28 32.10 -20.49
CA LEU A 305 40.61 32.57 -20.12
C LEU A 305 40.77 32.78 -18.60
N ASP A 306 39.72 33.24 -17.92
CA ASP A 306 39.75 33.46 -16.47
C ASP A 306 39.80 32.11 -15.75
N ARG A 307 39.01 31.13 -16.20
CA ARG A 307 39.05 29.77 -15.64
C ARG A 307 40.36 29.05 -15.95
N VAL A 308 40.90 29.22 -17.16
CA VAL A 308 42.22 28.68 -17.54
C VAL A 308 43.33 29.23 -16.65
N SER A 309 43.23 30.49 -16.18
CA SER A 309 44.24 31.08 -15.29
C SER A 309 44.41 30.34 -13.94
N VAL A 310 43.35 29.65 -13.49
CA VAL A 310 43.34 28.95 -12.19
C VAL A 310 43.29 27.42 -12.32
N ASP A 311 42.59 26.87 -13.32
CA ASP A 311 42.45 25.42 -13.53
C ASP A 311 43.37 24.87 -14.64
N GLY A 312 44.03 25.74 -15.40
CA GLY A 312 44.73 25.37 -16.63
C GLY A 312 43.78 24.91 -17.74
N SER A 313 44.34 24.30 -18.79
CA SER A 313 43.58 23.77 -19.93
C SER A 313 43.05 22.35 -19.67
N ALA A 314 42.66 22.04 -18.43
CA ALA A 314 42.10 20.74 -18.08
C ALA A 314 40.69 20.59 -18.69
N PRO A 315 40.30 19.39 -19.14
CA PRO A 315 38.94 19.19 -19.59
C PRO A 315 37.96 19.08 -18.42
N ILE A 316 36.69 19.40 -18.65
CA ILE A 316 35.65 19.44 -17.62
C ILE A 316 34.68 18.25 -17.74
N MET A 317 34.37 17.62 -16.60
CA MET A 317 33.36 16.56 -16.49
C MET A 317 32.70 16.59 -15.12
N GLY A 318 31.40 16.87 -15.11
CA GLY A 318 30.58 17.10 -13.93
C GLY A 318 30.91 18.41 -13.20
N ILE A 319 30.19 18.65 -12.11
CA ILE A 319 30.17 19.91 -11.37
C ILE A 319 30.54 19.71 -9.89
N TYR A 320 31.21 20.69 -9.32
CA TYR A 320 31.42 20.79 -7.88
C TYR A 320 30.24 21.51 -7.24
N CYS A 321 29.71 20.93 -6.17
CA CYS A 321 28.56 21.47 -5.46
C CYS A 321 28.85 21.66 -3.96
N GLY A 322 28.43 22.79 -3.43
CA GLY A 322 28.40 23.10 -2.00
C GLY A 322 27.06 22.72 -1.36
N SER A 323 27.08 22.47 -0.06
CA SER A 323 25.87 22.18 0.73
C SER A 323 25.18 23.48 1.11
N TYR A 324 23.88 23.60 0.86
CA TYR A 324 23.08 24.75 1.30
C TYR A 324 22.05 24.36 2.35
N VAL A 325 21.26 23.31 2.07
CA VAL A 325 20.36 22.69 3.06
C VAL A 325 20.70 21.21 3.20
N THR A 326 20.97 20.79 4.43
CA THR A 326 21.23 19.39 4.75
C THR A 326 19.93 18.57 4.76
N GLY A 327 20.02 17.29 4.44
CA GLY A 327 18.84 16.44 4.30
C GLY A 327 19.17 14.97 4.10
N ARG A 328 18.17 14.10 4.23
CA ARG A 328 18.29 12.69 3.89
C ARG A 328 18.00 12.53 2.39
N VAL A 329 18.80 11.72 1.71
CA VAL A 329 18.70 11.46 0.28
C VAL A 329 18.76 9.95 0.04
N LYS A 330 17.81 9.44 -0.73
CA LYS A 330 17.68 8.05 -1.15
C LYS A 330 17.60 7.96 -2.68
N LEU A 331 18.07 6.84 -3.23
CA LEU A 331 17.89 6.54 -4.64
C LEU A 331 16.40 6.49 -4.98
N GLY A 332 16.00 7.26 -5.99
CA GLY A 332 14.59 7.39 -6.39
C GLY A 332 13.73 8.33 -5.56
N ASP A 333 14.34 9.28 -4.83
CA ASP A 333 13.69 10.39 -4.12
C ASP A 333 13.01 11.42 -5.05
N ASP A 334 12.25 10.96 -6.03
CA ASP A 334 11.21 11.77 -6.63
C ASP A 334 10.02 11.70 -5.66
N ASN A 335 9.78 12.74 -4.87
CA ASN A 335 8.56 12.83 -4.03
C ASN A 335 7.31 13.01 -4.93
N THR A 336 7.00 11.96 -5.68
CA THR A 336 5.94 11.89 -6.68
C THR A 336 4.57 11.74 -6.07
N LEU A 337 4.49 11.31 -4.81
CA LEU A 337 3.23 11.07 -4.10
C LEU A 337 2.94 12.16 -3.05
N GLY A 338 3.90 13.04 -2.76
CA GLY A 338 3.86 14.10 -1.73
C GLY A 338 2.59 14.96 -1.76
N HIS A 339 2.07 15.22 -2.96
CA HIS A 339 0.86 16.00 -3.19
C HIS A 339 -0.44 15.24 -2.84
N LEU A 340 -0.41 13.90 -2.77
CA LEU A 340 -1.51 13.08 -2.28
C LEU A 340 -1.62 13.21 -0.75
N ARG A 341 -2.29 14.28 -0.33
CA ARG A 341 -2.64 14.63 1.04
C ARG A 341 -3.90 15.50 1.03
N THR A 342 -4.58 15.58 2.16
CA THR A 342 -5.73 16.47 2.30
C THR A 342 -5.35 17.94 2.03
N SER A 343 -6.17 18.62 1.23
CA SER A 343 -6.11 20.07 1.01
C SER A 343 -7.13 20.83 1.87
N THR A 344 -7.97 20.11 2.61
CA THR A 344 -9.01 20.67 3.47
C THR A 344 -8.41 21.47 4.63
N PRO A 345 -8.87 22.70 4.91
CA PRO A 345 -8.46 23.47 6.08
C PRO A 345 -8.58 22.70 7.40
N THR A 346 -7.66 22.96 8.32
CA THR A 346 -7.56 22.27 9.62
C THR A 346 -8.83 22.40 10.45
N GLU A 347 -9.49 23.56 10.42
CA GLU A 347 -10.71 23.83 11.18
C GLU A 347 -11.90 22.98 10.70
N ILE A 348 -11.98 22.71 9.39
CA ILE A 348 -13.02 21.86 8.81
C ILE A 348 -12.77 20.41 9.22
N GLN A 349 -11.51 19.96 9.18
CA GLN A 349 -11.14 18.61 9.62
C GLN A 349 -11.43 18.38 11.10
N GLU A 350 -11.10 19.35 11.96
CA GLU A 350 -11.44 19.30 13.39
C GLU A 350 -12.95 19.26 13.61
N LYS A 351 -13.72 20.08 12.88
CA LYS A 351 -15.19 20.05 12.97
C LYS A 351 -15.75 18.69 12.55
N ALA A 352 -15.25 18.11 11.46
CA ALA A 352 -15.67 16.80 10.98
C ALA A 352 -15.38 15.70 12.01
N ALA A 353 -14.20 15.74 12.65
CA ALA A 353 -13.84 14.85 13.74
C ALA A 353 -14.75 15.03 14.97
N ARG A 354 -15.03 16.28 15.40
CA ARG A 354 -15.96 16.55 16.51
C ARG A 354 -17.37 16.05 16.21
N ASP A 355 -17.86 16.22 14.98
CA ASP A 355 -19.18 15.75 14.58
C ASP A 355 -19.25 14.22 14.54
N LEU A 356 -18.16 13.54 14.16
CA LEU A 356 -18.02 12.08 14.29
C LEU A 356 -18.09 11.63 15.75
N ILE A 357 -17.35 12.28 16.65
CA ILE A 357 -17.36 11.94 18.09
C ILE A 357 -18.78 12.08 18.65
N LYS A 358 -19.50 13.15 18.30
CA LYS A 358 -20.90 13.34 18.72
C LYS A 358 -21.83 12.24 18.20
N ARG A 359 -21.69 11.82 16.94
CA ARG A 359 -22.48 10.71 16.38
C ARG A 359 -22.19 9.40 17.09
N LEU A 360 -20.93 9.15 17.46
CA LEU A 360 -20.50 7.90 18.07
C LEU A 360 -20.85 7.80 19.56
N LEU A 361 -20.57 8.85 20.35
CA LEU A 361 -20.61 8.83 21.82
C LEU A 361 -21.72 9.70 22.42
N GLY A 362 -22.43 10.50 21.61
CA GLY A 362 -23.40 11.48 22.07
C GLY A 362 -22.78 12.80 22.51
N ASN A 363 -23.63 13.83 22.62
CA ASN A 363 -23.18 15.23 22.82
C ASN A 363 -22.45 15.48 24.14
N GLU A 364 -22.89 14.84 25.23
CA GLU A 364 -22.33 15.08 26.57
C GLU A 364 -20.92 14.48 26.69
N VAL A 365 -20.78 13.20 26.31
CA VAL A 365 -19.50 12.50 26.33
C VAL A 365 -18.51 13.11 25.33
N ALA A 366 -18.98 13.58 24.17
CA ALA A 366 -18.13 14.22 23.18
C ALA A 366 -17.40 15.47 23.71
N ARG A 367 -17.92 16.14 24.75
CA ARG A 367 -17.25 17.29 25.38
C ARG A 367 -15.99 16.91 26.14
N LEU A 368 -15.85 15.64 26.54
CA LEU A 368 -14.66 15.14 27.23
C LEU A 368 -13.47 14.92 26.28
N PHE A 369 -13.67 15.10 24.97
CA PHE A 369 -12.64 14.91 23.94
C PHE A 369 -12.35 16.23 23.24
N ASN A 370 -11.13 16.73 23.42
CA ASN A 370 -10.63 17.88 22.67
C ASN A 370 -9.74 17.41 21.53
N VAL A 371 -10.05 17.83 20.31
CA VAL A 371 -9.31 17.46 19.10
C VAL A 371 -8.60 18.65 18.49
N VAL A 372 -7.38 18.43 18.01
CA VAL A 372 -6.55 19.43 17.34
C VAL A 372 -5.90 18.80 16.10
N VAL A 373 -6.02 19.46 14.95
CA VAL A 373 -5.32 19.06 13.73
C VAL A 373 -4.11 19.98 13.51
N ASP A 374 -2.91 19.39 13.47
CA ASP A 374 -1.66 20.08 13.17
C ASP A 374 -0.88 19.35 12.07
N PRO A 375 -0.92 19.84 10.83
CA PRO A 375 -0.23 19.23 9.69
C PRO A 375 1.29 19.15 9.81
N ASN A 376 1.91 19.95 10.69
CA ASN A 376 3.35 19.96 10.90
C ASN A 376 3.78 19.01 12.04
N PHE A 377 2.85 18.28 12.64
CA PHE A 377 3.11 17.33 13.71
C PHE A 377 3.73 16.03 13.19
N GLY A 378 4.72 15.49 13.90
CA GLY A 378 5.31 14.18 13.57
C GLY A 378 6.15 14.16 12.27
N PRO A 379 6.55 12.97 11.80
CA PRO A 379 7.37 12.82 10.59
C PRO A 379 6.62 13.16 9.30
N SER A 380 7.33 13.68 8.30
CA SER A 380 6.78 13.92 6.96
C SER A 380 6.16 12.65 6.38
N GLU A 381 5.03 12.81 5.70
CA GLU A 381 4.29 11.75 4.96
C GLU A 381 3.74 10.59 5.80
N LYS A 382 3.81 10.67 7.13
CA LYS A 382 3.28 9.64 8.04
C LYS A 382 2.31 10.24 9.02
N ASP A 383 1.10 9.72 9.00
CA ASP A 383 0.09 10.16 9.94
C ASP A 383 0.50 9.85 11.36
N THR A 384 0.42 10.86 12.22
CA THR A 384 0.84 10.78 13.61
C THR A 384 -0.24 11.40 14.48
N PHE A 385 -0.54 10.76 15.61
CA PHE A 385 -1.37 11.34 16.65
C PHE A 385 -0.72 11.21 18.02
N GLN A 386 -1.11 12.10 18.92
CA GLN A 386 -0.81 12.05 20.34
C GLN A 386 -2.11 12.12 21.13
N ILE A 387 -2.21 11.28 22.16
CA ILE A 387 -3.32 11.28 23.12
C ILE A 387 -2.74 11.61 24.49
N LYS A 388 -3.34 12.59 25.17
CA LYS A 388 -2.99 12.97 26.53
C LYS A 388 -4.26 13.29 27.32
N LYS A 389 -4.38 12.78 28.54
CA LYS A 389 -5.37 13.32 29.48
C LYS A 389 -4.81 14.56 30.18
N ASN A 390 -5.57 15.65 30.17
CA ASN A 390 -5.18 16.92 30.77
C ASN A 390 -5.58 17.02 32.26
N ASP A 391 -5.14 18.08 32.92
CA ASP A 391 -5.29 18.25 34.38
C ASP A 391 -6.75 18.47 34.82
N ILE A 392 -7.63 18.87 33.89
CA ILE A 392 -9.08 19.02 34.12
C ILE A 392 -9.86 17.75 33.75
N GLY A 393 -9.17 16.67 33.35
CA GLY A 393 -9.75 15.33 33.14
C GLY A 393 -10.23 15.03 31.72
N GLU A 394 -10.03 15.94 30.76
CA GLU A 394 -10.39 15.76 29.35
C GLU A 394 -9.29 15.03 28.57
N ILE A 395 -9.68 14.36 27.49
CA ILE A 395 -8.77 13.66 26.57
C ILE A 395 -8.45 14.57 25.39
N GLU A 396 -7.21 15.04 25.33
CA GLU A 396 -6.67 15.81 24.21
C GLU A 396 -6.08 14.87 23.17
N ILE A 397 -6.50 15.04 21.91
CA ILE A 397 -6.03 14.28 20.76
C ILE A 397 -5.52 15.26 19.70
N ARG A 398 -4.20 15.30 19.53
CA ARG A 398 -3.54 16.07 18.46
C ARG A 398 -3.14 15.14 17.34
N GLY A 399 -3.44 15.44 16.08
CA GLY A 399 -3.07 14.61 14.94
C GLY A 399 -2.67 15.41 13.71
N THR A 400 -1.97 14.77 12.77
CA THR A 400 -1.52 15.38 11.49
C THR A 400 -2.66 15.81 10.57
N CYS A 401 -3.78 15.11 10.64
CA CYS A 401 -4.97 15.33 9.84
C CYS A 401 -6.21 14.84 10.61
N GLY A 402 -7.42 15.07 10.06
CA GLY A 402 -8.68 14.62 10.66
C GLY A 402 -8.71 13.11 10.90
N ILE A 403 -8.18 12.30 9.98
CA ILE A 403 -8.05 10.85 10.14
C ILE A 403 -7.14 10.50 11.32
N ALA A 404 -5.98 11.15 11.44
CA ALA A 404 -5.05 10.85 12.52
C ALA A 404 -5.69 11.11 13.89
N VAL A 405 -6.50 12.16 14.00
CA VAL A 405 -7.27 12.48 15.21
C VAL A 405 -8.36 11.43 15.48
N THR A 406 -9.18 11.07 14.49
CA THR A 406 -10.26 10.07 14.69
C THR A 406 -9.70 8.67 14.93
N TRP A 407 -8.57 8.34 14.33
CA TRP A 407 -7.83 7.12 14.60
C TRP A 407 -7.24 7.13 16.02
N GLY A 408 -6.71 8.26 16.48
CA GLY A 408 -6.28 8.45 17.87
C GLY A 408 -7.43 8.26 18.88
N LEU A 409 -8.62 8.77 18.56
CA LEU A 409 -9.83 8.51 19.36
C LEU A 409 -10.12 7.01 19.44
N HIS A 410 -10.19 6.32 18.30
CA HIS A 410 -10.47 4.89 18.28
C HIS A 410 -9.39 4.10 19.03
N TYR A 411 -8.12 4.46 18.89
CA TYR A 411 -7.02 3.86 19.62
C TYR A 411 -7.20 4.01 21.13
N TYR A 412 -7.59 5.20 21.61
CA TYR A 412 -7.89 5.44 23.02
C TYR A 412 -9.07 4.57 23.50
N LEU A 413 -10.20 4.65 22.79
CA LEU A 413 -11.43 3.93 23.13
C LEU A 413 -11.17 2.42 23.22
N LYS A 414 -10.45 1.87 22.24
CA LYS A 414 -10.13 0.44 22.17
C LYS A 414 -9.15 -0.02 23.25
N ASN A 415 -8.03 0.67 23.41
CA ASN A 415 -6.93 0.18 24.25
C ASN A 415 -7.06 0.58 25.72
N TYR A 416 -7.83 1.63 26.03
CA TYR A 416 -7.98 2.15 27.39
C TYR A 416 -9.42 2.00 27.90
N CYS A 417 -10.44 2.19 27.05
CA CYS A 417 -11.84 2.20 27.50
C CYS A 417 -12.60 0.89 27.28
N ASN A 418 -11.95 -0.16 26.75
CA ASN A 418 -12.57 -1.45 26.43
C ASN A 418 -13.72 -1.37 25.39
N VAL A 419 -13.70 -0.36 24.52
CA VAL A 419 -14.72 -0.13 23.47
C VAL A 419 -14.43 -0.97 22.22
N HIS A 420 -15.50 -1.35 21.52
CA HIS A 420 -15.46 -2.06 20.24
C HIS A 420 -16.39 -1.42 19.20
N ILE A 421 -15.90 -1.24 17.97
CA ILE A 421 -16.63 -0.60 16.88
C ILE A 421 -16.46 -1.44 15.62
N SER A 422 -17.56 -1.97 15.09
CA SER A 422 -17.56 -2.81 13.88
C SER A 422 -18.83 -2.57 13.05
N TRP A 423 -18.90 -3.19 11.86
CA TRP A 423 -20.06 -3.03 10.97
C TRP A 423 -21.35 -3.61 11.57
N ASP A 424 -21.27 -4.76 12.26
CA ASP A 424 -22.40 -5.44 12.90
C ASP A 424 -22.89 -4.78 14.20
N GLY A 425 -22.09 -3.92 14.81
CA GLY A 425 -22.51 -3.18 15.99
C GLY A 425 -21.35 -2.57 16.76
N ASN A 426 -21.68 -1.94 17.88
CA ASN A 426 -20.71 -1.29 18.74
C ASN A 426 -20.96 -1.71 20.20
N GLN A 427 -19.88 -1.83 20.97
CA GLN A 427 -19.91 -1.72 22.42
C GLN A 427 -19.18 -0.42 22.74
N ILE A 428 -19.90 0.58 23.26
CA ILE A 428 -19.40 1.96 23.45
C ILE A 428 -19.60 2.44 24.90
N GLU A 429 -19.86 1.51 25.83
CA GLU A 429 -19.94 1.87 27.24
C GLU A 429 -18.55 2.25 27.74
N LEU A 430 -18.44 3.46 28.28
CA LEU A 430 -17.19 3.99 28.80
C LEU A 430 -17.08 3.74 30.30
N PRO A 431 -15.86 3.62 30.84
CA PRO A 431 -15.65 3.61 32.28
C PRO A 431 -16.13 4.94 32.89
N HIS A 432 -16.64 4.89 34.13
CA HIS A 432 -17.10 6.07 34.87
C HIS A 432 -16.06 7.19 34.92
N THR A 433 -14.78 6.81 35.05
CA THR A 433 -13.64 7.71 34.96
C THR A 433 -12.80 7.31 33.76
N LEU A 434 -12.60 8.25 32.83
CA LEU A 434 -11.74 8.05 31.67
C LEU A 434 -10.30 7.73 32.11
N PRO A 435 -9.69 6.63 31.65
CA PRO A 435 -8.34 6.24 32.06
C PRO A 435 -7.28 7.24 31.62
N ASP A 436 -6.23 7.37 32.44
CA ASP A 436 -5.08 8.21 32.13
C ASP A 436 -4.28 7.65 30.94
N VAL A 437 -3.77 8.57 30.11
CA VAL A 437 -3.02 8.21 28.90
C VAL A 437 -2.04 9.32 28.55
N ARG A 438 -0.87 8.92 28.03
CA ARG A 438 0.09 9.78 27.35
C ARG A 438 0.88 8.95 26.35
N VAL A 439 0.46 8.97 25.09
CA VAL A 439 1.10 8.19 24.02
C VAL A 439 1.15 8.98 22.72
N THR A 440 2.16 8.71 21.91
CA THR A 440 2.28 9.19 20.54
C THR A 440 2.44 7.98 19.63
N ILE A 441 1.59 7.88 18.59
CA ILE A 441 1.61 6.79 17.63
C ILE A 441 1.77 7.39 16.23
N THR A 442 2.71 6.85 15.47
CA THR A 442 2.96 7.20 14.06
C THR A 442 2.73 5.97 13.20
N SER A 443 2.02 6.13 12.08
CA SER A 443 1.83 5.07 11.10
C SER A 443 3.17 4.51 10.59
N ASN A 444 3.17 3.26 10.17
CA ASN A 444 4.33 2.66 9.52
C ASN A 444 4.50 3.24 8.11
N ASP A 445 3.38 3.40 7.41
CA ASP A 445 3.29 3.66 5.99
C ASP A 445 2.41 4.89 5.70
N ARG A 446 2.42 5.33 4.44
CA ARG A 446 1.69 6.52 3.98
C ARG A 446 0.19 6.26 3.84
N PHE A 447 -0.18 5.13 3.26
CA PHE A 447 -1.57 4.84 2.93
C PHE A 447 -2.15 3.66 3.73
N ARG A 448 -3.40 3.83 4.15
CA ARG A 448 -4.30 2.76 4.56
C ARG A 448 -5.48 2.76 3.61
N TYR A 449 -5.48 1.77 2.71
CA TYR A 449 -6.41 1.70 1.59
C TYR A 449 -7.67 0.90 1.93
N TYR A 450 -8.82 1.28 1.40
CA TYR A 450 -10.05 0.50 1.52
C TYR A 450 -10.89 0.48 0.24
N GLN A 451 -11.47 -0.71 0.03
CA GLN A 451 -12.50 -1.14 -0.92
C GLN A 451 -11.97 -1.91 -2.13
N ASN A 452 -12.75 -2.89 -2.54
CA ASN A 452 -12.66 -3.50 -3.85
C ASN A 452 -13.70 -2.82 -4.76
N VAL A 453 -13.48 -2.78 -6.06
CA VAL A 453 -14.53 -2.37 -7.01
C VAL A 453 -15.80 -3.22 -6.84
N CYS A 454 -15.65 -4.50 -6.49
CA CYS A 454 -16.76 -5.42 -6.19
C CYS A 454 -17.56 -5.06 -4.93
N THR A 455 -16.97 -4.35 -3.95
CA THR A 455 -17.67 -3.96 -2.71
C THR A 455 -18.91 -3.12 -3.00
N LEU A 456 -18.85 -2.31 -4.05
CA LEU A 456 -19.95 -1.49 -4.52
C LEU A 456 -21.13 -2.32 -5.01
N GLY A 457 -20.90 -3.50 -5.58
CA GLY A 457 -21.95 -4.41 -6.03
C GLY A 457 -22.48 -5.28 -4.90
N TYR A 458 -21.59 -5.96 -4.17
CA TYR A 458 -22.01 -6.99 -3.20
C TYR A 458 -22.37 -6.45 -1.81
N SER A 459 -22.18 -5.16 -1.55
CA SER A 459 -22.45 -4.59 -0.21
C SER A 459 -23.13 -3.24 -0.24
N SER A 460 -22.58 -2.25 -0.94
CA SER A 460 -23.07 -0.86 -0.85
C SER A 460 -23.98 -0.38 -1.97
N VAL A 461 -24.35 -1.24 -2.93
CA VAL A 461 -25.22 -0.89 -4.08
C VAL A 461 -26.55 -0.27 -3.65
N TRP A 462 -27.12 -0.75 -2.55
CA TRP A 462 -28.42 -0.30 -2.03
C TRP A 462 -28.29 0.65 -0.83
N TRP A 463 -27.08 1.17 -0.56
CA TRP A 463 -26.87 2.07 0.55
C TRP A 463 -27.38 3.47 0.25
N GLN A 464 -28.08 4.01 1.23
CA GLN A 464 -28.42 5.41 1.36
C GLN A 464 -27.31 6.12 2.14
N TRP A 465 -27.51 7.43 2.35
CA TRP A 465 -26.50 8.25 3.00
C TRP A 465 -26.16 7.79 4.43
N ASP A 466 -27.13 7.36 5.22
CA ASP A 466 -26.93 6.96 6.61
C ASP A 466 -25.97 5.76 6.73
N GLN A 467 -26.08 4.77 5.85
CA GLN A 467 -25.12 3.66 5.83
C GLN A 467 -23.74 4.12 5.35
N TRP A 468 -23.67 4.99 4.34
CA TRP A 468 -22.40 5.56 3.88
C TRP A 468 -21.72 6.41 4.96
N GLU A 469 -22.48 7.24 5.69
CA GLU A 469 -21.98 8.06 6.80
C GLU A 469 -21.40 7.20 7.91
N ARG A 470 -22.10 6.13 8.32
CA ARG A 470 -21.59 5.18 9.30
C ARG A 470 -20.31 4.49 8.82
N ASN A 471 -20.24 4.12 7.54
CA ASN A 471 -19.06 3.48 6.96
C ASN A 471 -17.86 4.44 6.87
N LEU A 472 -18.09 5.71 6.52
CA LEU A 472 -17.06 6.75 6.49
C LEU A 472 -16.52 7.06 7.89
N ASP A 473 -17.40 7.06 8.90
CA ASP A 473 -16.97 7.17 10.30
C ASP A 473 -16.11 5.95 10.70
N TRP A 474 -16.53 4.73 10.34
CA TRP A 474 -15.72 3.53 10.57
C TRP A 474 -14.36 3.58 9.86
N MET A 475 -14.31 4.06 8.62
CA MET A 475 -13.06 4.26 7.86
C MET A 475 -12.11 5.19 8.61
N ALA A 476 -12.60 6.36 9.04
CA ALA A 476 -11.79 7.36 9.74
C ALA A 476 -11.31 6.86 11.12
N LEU A 477 -12.15 6.14 11.87
CA LEU A 477 -11.76 5.50 13.14
C LEU A 477 -10.69 4.43 12.95
N ASN A 478 -10.67 3.74 11.81
CA ASN A 478 -9.66 2.73 11.48
C ASN A 478 -8.43 3.29 10.76
N GLY A 479 -8.31 4.62 10.63
CA GLY A 479 -7.16 5.28 10.03
C GLY A 479 -7.09 5.17 8.50
N ILE A 480 -8.17 4.74 7.83
CA ILE A 480 -8.23 4.63 6.37
C ILE A 480 -8.15 6.04 5.77
N ASN A 481 -7.15 6.28 4.91
CA ASN A 481 -6.92 7.58 4.28
C ASN A 481 -6.93 7.56 2.75
N LEU A 482 -7.14 6.40 2.14
CA LEU A 482 -7.27 6.24 0.70
C LEU A 482 -8.41 5.25 0.39
N ALA A 483 -9.41 5.63 -0.39
CA ALA A 483 -10.52 4.72 -0.69
C ALA A 483 -11.25 5.06 -1.99
N LEU A 484 -11.85 4.05 -2.63
CA LEU A 484 -12.64 4.22 -3.85
C LEU A 484 -13.91 5.06 -3.59
N ALA A 485 -14.26 5.91 -4.57
CA ALA A 485 -15.50 6.68 -4.58
C ALA A 485 -16.05 6.75 -6.00
N PHE A 486 -16.91 5.79 -6.36
CA PHE A 486 -17.28 5.47 -7.75
C PHE A 486 -18.75 5.77 -8.09
N ASN A 487 -19.53 6.29 -7.15
CA ASN A 487 -20.93 6.59 -7.41
C ASN A 487 -21.03 7.73 -8.44
N GLY A 488 -22.16 7.81 -9.15
CA GLY A 488 -22.43 8.81 -10.18
C GLY A 488 -21.74 8.56 -11.52
N GLN A 489 -20.82 7.60 -11.65
CA GLN A 489 -20.03 7.47 -12.88
C GLN A 489 -20.84 7.12 -14.13
N GLU A 490 -21.93 6.34 -14.02
CA GLU A 490 -22.79 6.04 -15.17
C GLU A 490 -23.50 7.29 -15.70
N ALA A 491 -23.84 8.24 -14.81
CA ALA A 491 -24.43 9.51 -15.21
C ALA A 491 -23.43 10.41 -15.96
N ILE A 492 -22.14 10.33 -15.62
CA ILE A 492 -21.08 11.02 -16.36
C ILE A 492 -20.87 10.36 -17.72
N TRP A 493 -20.84 9.03 -17.78
CA TRP A 493 -20.77 8.29 -19.04
C TRP A 493 -21.96 8.56 -19.95
N GLU A 494 -23.19 8.66 -19.41
CA GLU A 494 -24.37 9.03 -20.19
C GLU A 494 -24.17 10.38 -20.90
N ARG A 495 -23.69 11.41 -20.19
CA ARG A 495 -23.39 12.74 -20.77
C ARG A 495 -22.37 12.64 -21.91
N VAL A 496 -21.26 11.93 -21.67
CA VAL A 496 -20.19 11.74 -22.68
C VAL A 496 -20.71 10.99 -23.90
N TYR A 497 -21.47 9.92 -23.71
CA TYR A 497 -22.00 9.13 -24.82
C TYR A 497 -23.06 9.88 -25.62
N LEU A 498 -23.90 10.70 -24.98
CA LEU A 498 -24.84 11.59 -25.67
C LEU A 498 -24.10 12.64 -26.51
N GLU A 499 -23.01 13.21 -26.00
CA GLU A 499 -22.15 14.13 -26.76
C GLU A 499 -21.49 13.45 -27.98
N LEU A 500 -21.17 12.16 -27.85
CA LEU A 500 -20.69 11.32 -28.96
C LEU A 500 -21.80 10.82 -29.91
N ASN A 501 -23.05 11.29 -29.75
CA ASN A 501 -24.22 10.93 -30.55
C ASN A 501 -24.68 9.46 -30.43
N LEU A 502 -24.46 8.83 -29.26
CA LEU A 502 -25.19 7.61 -28.91
C LEU A 502 -26.64 7.96 -28.54
N THR A 503 -27.55 7.07 -28.89
CA THR A 503 -28.95 7.15 -28.44
C THR A 503 -29.10 6.58 -27.03
N ILE A 504 -30.15 6.97 -26.31
CA ILE A 504 -30.46 6.41 -24.98
C ILE A 504 -30.59 4.89 -25.03
N ASN A 505 -31.23 4.32 -26.07
CA ASN A 505 -31.34 2.88 -26.21
C ASN A 505 -29.97 2.18 -26.32
N GLU A 506 -29.00 2.79 -27.02
CA GLU A 506 -27.65 2.22 -27.16
C GLU A 506 -26.85 2.31 -25.85
N ILE A 507 -27.11 3.35 -25.04
CA ILE A 507 -26.55 3.49 -23.70
C ILE A 507 -27.17 2.46 -22.75
N ASP A 508 -28.48 2.27 -22.81
CA ASP A 508 -29.24 1.28 -22.04
C ASP A 508 -28.82 -0.17 -22.36
N GLU A 509 -28.46 -0.45 -23.61
CA GLU A 509 -27.87 -1.74 -24.02
C GLU A 509 -26.44 -1.95 -23.50
N HIS A 510 -25.78 -0.91 -23.00
CA HIS A 510 -24.43 -0.95 -22.47
C HIS A 510 -24.40 -1.00 -20.93
N PHE A 511 -25.14 -0.12 -20.26
CA PHE A 511 -25.17 -0.08 -18.80
C PHE A 511 -25.89 -1.30 -18.22
N GLY A 512 -25.23 -1.95 -17.25
CA GLY A 512 -25.86 -3.02 -16.47
C GLY A 512 -26.74 -2.47 -15.37
N GLY A 513 -27.44 -3.38 -14.70
CA GLY A 513 -28.24 -3.06 -13.53
C GLY A 513 -27.37 -2.70 -12.33
N PRO A 514 -27.92 -2.01 -11.31
CA PRO A 514 -27.16 -1.50 -10.17
C PRO A 514 -26.25 -2.54 -9.50
N ALA A 515 -26.75 -3.76 -9.31
CA ALA A 515 -26.04 -4.83 -8.64
C ALA A 515 -24.83 -5.35 -9.44
N PHE A 516 -24.77 -5.08 -10.74
CA PHE A 516 -23.77 -5.63 -11.66
C PHE A 516 -22.78 -4.58 -12.18
N LEU A 517 -22.90 -3.33 -11.73
CA LEU A 517 -22.07 -2.22 -12.18
C LEU A 517 -20.56 -2.45 -12.04
N PRO A 518 -20.02 -3.11 -10.98
CA PRO A 518 -18.59 -3.39 -10.93
C PRO A 518 -18.06 -4.12 -12.18
N TRP A 519 -18.79 -5.11 -12.69
CA TRP A 519 -18.36 -5.90 -13.84
C TRP A 519 -18.64 -5.23 -15.19
N THR A 520 -19.61 -4.32 -15.26
CA THR A 520 -19.76 -3.49 -16.46
C THR A 520 -18.65 -2.46 -16.56
N ARG A 521 -18.26 -1.85 -15.44
CA ARG A 521 -17.15 -0.87 -15.38
C ARG A 521 -15.80 -1.50 -15.75
N MET A 522 -15.59 -2.75 -15.37
CA MET A 522 -14.40 -3.54 -15.75
C MET A 522 -14.47 -4.13 -17.17
N GLY A 523 -15.57 -3.91 -17.89
CA GLY A 523 -15.75 -4.38 -19.27
C GLY A 523 -16.01 -5.87 -19.42
N ASN A 524 -16.37 -6.58 -18.36
CA ASN A 524 -16.64 -8.02 -18.42
C ASN A 524 -18.03 -8.33 -19.01
N ILE A 525 -19.02 -7.49 -18.70
CA ILE A 525 -20.41 -7.64 -19.14
C ILE A 525 -20.99 -6.28 -19.57
N ARG A 526 -22.15 -6.28 -20.23
CA ARG A 526 -22.93 -5.07 -20.59
C ARG A 526 -24.43 -5.35 -20.50
N GLY A 527 -25.25 -4.35 -20.24
CA GLY A 527 -26.72 -4.43 -20.34
C GLY A 527 -27.45 -5.35 -19.34
N PHE A 528 -26.78 -6.33 -18.74
CA PHE A 528 -27.43 -7.31 -17.86
C PHE A 528 -27.94 -6.66 -16.57
N GLY A 529 -29.22 -6.91 -16.25
CA GLY A 529 -29.91 -6.32 -15.11
C GLY A 529 -30.33 -4.85 -15.31
N GLY A 530 -29.95 -4.22 -16.43
CA GLY A 530 -30.33 -2.85 -16.77
C GLY A 530 -31.74 -2.74 -17.38
N SER A 531 -32.14 -1.56 -17.86
CA SER A 531 -31.35 -0.32 -17.90
C SER A 531 -31.38 0.47 -16.59
N LEU A 532 -30.56 1.52 -16.50
CA LEU A 532 -30.57 2.48 -15.40
C LEU A 532 -31.53 3.63 -15.74
N THR A 533 -32.24 4.13 -14.74
CA THR A 533 -33.17 5.25 -14.92
C THR A 533 -32.48 6.60 -14.71
N THR A 534 -33.10 7.67 -15.18
CA THR A 534 -32.70 9.03 -14.83
C THR A 534 -32.74 9.26 -13.30
N HIS A 535 -33.67 8.61 -12.59
CA HIS A 535 -33.74 8.66 -11.13
C HIS A 535 -32.47 8.09 -10.48
N TRP A 536 -32.00 6.94 -10.95
CA TRP A 536 -30.74 6.35 -10.50
C TRP A 536 -29.56 7.30 -10.69
N HIS A 537 -29.43 7.89 -11.89
CA HIS A 537 -28.37 8.85 -12.20
C HIS A 537 -28.37 10.05 -11.24
N TYR A 538 -29.54 10.65 -11.01
CA TYR A 538 -29.70 11.76 -10.08
C TYR A 538 -29.31 11.40 -8.63
N GLN A 539 -29.85 10.29 -8.11
CA GLN A 539 -29.55 9.86 -6.74
C GLN A 539 -28.07 9.51 -6.56
N SER A 540 -27.47 8.86 -7.54
CA SER A 540 -26.08 8.42 -7.51
C SER A 540 -25.11 9.61 -7.51
N ILE A 541 -25.36 10.65 -8.32
CA ILE A 541 -24.62 11.92 -8.29
C ILE A 541 -24.75 12.60 -6.92
N ARG A 542 -26.00 12.74 -6.42
CA ARG A 542 -26.25 13.38 -5.12
C ARG A 542 -25.54 12.66 -3.99
N LEU A 543 -25.56 11.33 -4.00
CA LEU A 543 -24.88 10.51 -3.01
C LEU A 543 -23.35 10.68 -3.09
N GLN A 544 -22.79 10.65 -4.31
CA GLN A 544 -21.36 10.85 -4.53
C GLN A 544 -20.86 12.19 -3.99
N HIS A 545 -21.58 13.29 -4.25
CA HIS A 545 -21.24 14.61 -3.69
C HIS A 545 -21.12 14.60 -2.16
N ARG A 546 -22.04 13.90 -1.48
CA ARG A 546 -22.00 13.79 -0.01
C ARG A 546 -20.85 12.92 0.47
N ILE A 547 -20.59 11.81 -0.22
CA ILE A 547 -19.47 10.90 0.07
C ILE A 547 -18.14 11.66 -0.05
N LEU A 548 -17.90 12.29 -1.21
CA LEU A 548 -16.65 13.02 -1.47
C LEU A 548 -16.43 14.16 -0.49
N ARG A 549 -17.48 14.95 -0.18
CA ARG A 549 -17.39 16.01 0.82
C ARG A 549 -16.96 15.45 2.17
N ARG A 550 -17.62 14.39 2.67
CA ARG A 550 -17.28 13.81 3.97
C ARG A 550 -15.89 13.16 3.97
N MET A 551 -15.49 12.50 2.88
CA MET A 551 -14.14 11.96 2.73
C MET A 551 -13.10 13.07 2.87
N ARG A 552 -13.20 14.13 2.06
CA ARG A 552 -12.29 15.28 2.08
C ARG A 552 -12.32 16.03 3.42
N ASP A 553 -13.49 16.22 4.02
CA ASP A 553 -13.67 16.85 5.33
C ASP A 553 -12.94 16.06 6.43
N LEU A 554 -12.97 14.73 6.40
CA LEU A 554 -12.22 13.90 7.34
C LEU A 554 -10.72 13.79 7.00
N GLY A 555 -10.34 14.09 5.76
CA GLY A 555 -8.97 13.97 5.25
C GLY A 555 -8.69 12.67 4.48
N ILE A 556 -9.73 11.93 4.09
CA ILE A 556 -9.65 10.73 3.24
C ILE A 556 -9.50 11.19 1.80
N ILE A 557 -8.51 10.65 1.11
CA ILE A 557 -8.26 10.90 -0.32
C ILE A 557 -9.15 9.95 -1.12
N PRO A 558 -10.17 10.45 -1.84
CA PRO A 558 -10.99 9.63 -2.72
C PRO A 558 -10.23 9.24 -3.98
N VAL A 559 -10.35 7.97 -4.35
CA VAL A 559 -9.88 7.44 -5.63
C VAL A 559 -11.05 7.44 -6.60
N LEU A 560 -10.90 8.21 -7.69
CA LEU A 560 -11.92 8.41 -8.70
C LEU A 560 -11.71 7.43 -9.88
N PRO A 561 -12.73 7.12 -10.69
CA PRO A 561 -12.55 6.27 -11.88
C PRO A 561 -11.83 7.02 -13.01
N ALA A 562 -11.21 6.27 -13.92
CA ALA A 562 -10.73 6.76 -15.21
C ALA A 562 -11.08 5.78 -16.34
N PHE A 563 -10.92 6.21 -17.59
CA PHE A 563 -11.28 5.43 -18.77
C PHE A 563 -10.34 4.24 -18.99
N ALA A 564 -10.90 3.03 -19.05
CA ALA A 564 -10.16 1.79 -19.21
C ALA A 564 -10.12 1.24 -20.64
N GLY A 565 -10.69 1.95 -21.63
CA GLY A 565 -10.73 1.54 -23.04
C GLY A 565 -12.02 0.86 -23.49
N HIS A 566 -12.88 0.43 -22.55
CA HIS A 566 -14.12 -0.29 -22.87
C HIS A 566 -15.22 0.68 -23.34
N VAL A 567 -15.86 0.37 -24.47
CA VAL A 567 -16.88 1.21 -25.12
C VAL A 567 -18.09 0.39 -25.60
N PRO A 568 -19.28 1.02 -25.72
CA PRO A 568 -20.49 0.41 -26.26
C PRO A 568 -20.33 -0.19 -27.66
N ARG A 569 -21.15 -1.22 -27.98
CA ARG A 569 -21.21 -1.81 -29.34
C ARG A 569 -21.59 -0.79 -30.42
N ALA A 570 -22.39 0.20 -30.05
CA ALA A 570 -22.81 1.30 -30.93
C ALA A 570 -21.64 2.14 -31.48
N PHE A 571 -20.45 2.08 -30.86
CA PHE A 571 -19.26 2.74 -31.40
C PHE A 571 -18.92 2.29 -32.82
N ALA A 572 -19.19 1.03 -33.19
CA ALA A 572 -18.95 0.57 -34.56
C ALA A 572 -19.85 1.28 -35.61
N ARG A 573 -21.02 1.79 -35.20
CA ARG A 573 -21.92 2.58 -36.05
C ARG A 573 -21.39 4.01 -36.22
N LEU A 574 -20.92 4.61 -35.13
CA LEU A 574 -20.49 6.02 -35.08
C LEU A 574 -19.07 6.21 -35.60
N PHE A 575 -18.18 5.25 -35.31
CA PHE A 575 -16.76 5.27 -35.62
C PHE A 575 -16.35 3.97 -36.34
N PRO A 576 -16.84 3.73 -37.57
CA PRO A 576 -16.63 2.45 -38.27
C PRO A 576 -15.16 2.16 -38.62
N ASN A 577 -14.31 3.20 -38.66
CA ASN A 577 -12.87 3.08 -38.94
C ASN A 577 -12.02 2.98 -37.67
N ALA A 578 -12.63 3.12 -36.48
CA ALA A 578 -11.91 3.03 -35.22
C ALA A 578 -11.41 1.61 -34.99
N LYS A 579 -10.17 1.50 -34.53
CA LYS A 579 -9.51 0.24 -34.27
C LYS A 579 -9.98 -0.26 -32.91
N MET A 580 -10.90 -1.22 -32.94
CA MET A 580 -11.54 -1.78 -31.76
C MET A 580 -11.50 -3.31 -31.80
N THR A 581 -11.29 -3.94 -30.66
CA THR A 581 -11.36 -5.39 -30.50
C THR A 581 -12.63 -5.73 -29.72
N LYS A 582 -13.43 -6.67 -30.23
CA LYS A 582 -14.55 -7.23 -29.45
C LYS A 582 -13.96 -8.12 -28.36
N ILE A 583 -14.26 -7.82 -27.09
CA ILE A 583 -13.83 -8.65 -25.96
C ILE A 583 -14.48 -10.04 -26.05
N ASP A 584 -13.79 -11.08 -25.57
CA ASP A 584 -14.34 -12.43 -25.55
C ASP A 584 -15.46 -12.60 -24.51
N SER A 585 -16.26 -13.65 -24.64
CA SER A 585 -17.34 -13.95 -23.70
C SER A 585 -16.76 -14.32 -22.32
N TRP A 586 -16.97 -13.44 -21.35
CA TRP A 586 -16.62 -13.70 -19.96
C TRP A 586 -17.70 -14.56 -19.28
N ASN A 587 -17.28 -15.64 -18.61
CA ASN A 587 -18.15 -16.60 -17.90
C ASN A 587 -19.39 -17.10 -18.67
N LYS A 588 -19.27 -17.21 -20.01
CA LYS A 588 -20.31 -17.72 -20.91
C LYS A 588 -21.57 -16.85 -20.97
N PHE A 589 -21.47 -15.57 -20.63
CA PHE A 589 -22.54 -14.62 -20.92
C PHE A 589 -22.82 -14.57 -22.43
N GLU A 590 -24.11 -14.59 -22.78
CA GLU A 590 -24.56 -14.42 -24.16
C GLU A 590 -24.07 -13.08 -24.74
N ASP A 591 -23.91 -13.00 -26.06
CA ASP A 591 -23.35 -11.81 -26.73
C ASP A 591 -24.09 -10.50 -26.42
N ARG A 592 -25.40 -10.59 -26.19
CA ARG A 592 -26.23 -9.44 -25.78
C ARG A 592 -25.86 -8.88 -24.41
N TYR A 593 -25.26 -9.70 -23.54
CA TYR A 593 -24.88 -9.34 -22.17
C TYR A 593 -23.36 -9.33 -21.94
N CYS A 594 -22.56 -9.71 -22.93
CA CYS A 594 -21.12 -9.48 -22.94
C CYS A 594 -20.78 -8.39 -23.96
N CYS A 595 -20.24 -8.76 -25.09
CA CYS A 595 -18.85 -8.51 -25.36
C CYS A 595 -18.60 -7.06 -25.83
N PRO A 596 -18.29 -6.11 -24.92
CA PRO A 596 -18.07 -4.72 -25.32
C PRO A 596 -16.88 -4.62 -26.27
N TYR A 597 -16.75 -3.47 -26.92
CA TYR A 597 -15.54 -3.17 -27.67
C TYR A 597 -14.48 -2.62 -26.71
N LEU A 598 -13.24 -3.08 -26.86
CA LEU A 598 -12.06 -2.45 -26.33
C LEU A 598 -11.42 -1.63 -27.43
N LEU A 599 -11.32 -0.32 -27.22
CA LEU A 599 -10.66 0.60 -28.12
C LEU A 599 -9.14 0.37 -28.07
N ASP A 600 -8.49 0.26 -29.24
CA ASP A 600 -7.05 0.08 -29.32
C ASP A 600 -6.36 1.31 -28.69
N PRO A 601 -5.40 1.13 -27.76
CA PRO A 601 -4.71 2.25 -27.13
C PRO A 601 -4.01 3.20 -28.11
N THR A 602 -3.69 2.73 -29.32
CA THR A 602 -3.05 3.52 -30.37
C THR A 602 -4.04 4.27 -31.26
N ASP A 603 -5.35 4.04 -31.10
CA ASP A 603 -6.39 4.77 -31.82
C ASP A 603 -6.59 6.17 -31.21
N GLU A 604 -6.76 7.19 -32.04
CA GLU A 604 -6.95 8.59 -31.60
C GLU A 604 -8.19 8.77 -30.72
N LEU A 605 -9.23 7.94 -30.92
CA LEU A 605 -10.42 7.97 -30.08
C LEU A 605 -10.14 7.55 -28.64
N PHE A 606 -9.10 6.75 -28.39
CA PHE A 606 -8.76 6.33 -27.03
C PHE A 606 -8.45 7.54 -26.15
N GLN A 607 -7.62 8.46 -26.67
CA GLN A 607 -7.32 9.71 -25.99
C GLN A 607 -8.56 10.59 -25.89
N THR A 608 -9.27 10.76 -27.00
CA THR A 608 -10.44 11.65 -27.08
C THR A 608 -11.52 11.27 -26.05
N VAL A 609 -11.97 10.01 -26.05
CA VAL A 609 -13.02 9.53 -25.14
C VAL A 609 -12.55 9.54 -23.69
N GLY A 610 -11.29 9.14 -23.46
CA GLY A 610 -10.70 9.14 -22.13
C GLY A 610 -10.63 10.54 -21.51
N GLU A 611 -10.21 11.53 -22.28
CA GLU A 611 -10.17 12.93 -21.83
C GLU A 611 -11.57 13.49 -21.60
N MET A 612 -12.53 13.22 -22.49
CA MET A 612 -13.92 13.66 -22.32
C MET A 612 -14.51 13.16 -21.00
N PHE A 613 -14.37 11.85 -20.71
CA PHE A 613 -14.85 11.28 -19.45
C PHE A 613 -14.17 11.90 -18.25
N LEU A 614 -12.84 11.96 -18.26
CA LEU A 614 -12.09 12.42 -17.10
C LEU A 614 -12.34 13.91 -16.82
N ARG A 615 -12.43 14.75 -17.86
CA ARG A 615 -12.82 16.16 -17.72
C ARG A 615 -14.22 16.31 -17.15
N ALA A 616 -15.20 15.61 -17.70
CA ALA A 616 -16.59 15.67 -17.22
C ALA A 616 -16.72 15.18 -15.77
N TYR A 617 -15.97 14.14 -15.39
CA TYR A 617 -15.97 13.63 -14.02
C TYR A 617 -15.36 14.65 -13.04
N ILE A 618 -14.22 15.25 -13.41
CA ILE A 618 -13.54 16.27 -12.59
C ILE A 618 -14.37 17.56 -12.50
N GLU A 619 -15.05 17.95 -13.57
CA GLU A 619 -15.94 19.12 -13.56
C GLU A 619 -17.11 18.92 -12.58
N GLU A 620 -17.71 17.73 -12.55
CA GLU A 620 -18.79 17.43 -11.60
C GLU A 620 -18.28 17.31 -10.16
N PHE A 621 -17.16 16.61 -9.92
CA PHE A 621 -16.80 16.13 -8.59
C PHE A 621 -15.50 16.70 -8.00
N GLY A 622 -14.73 17.47 -8.78
CA GLY A 622 -13.35 17.82 -8.47
C GLY A 622 -12.42 16.60 -8.51
N THR A 623 -11.18 16.76 -8.06
CA THR A 623 -10.20 15.67 -8.00
C THR A 623 -9.25 15.77 -6.81
N ASP A 624 -8.69 14.62 -6.45
CA ASP A 624 -7.63 14.44 -5.47
C ASP A 624 -6.42 13.72 -6.11
N HIS A 625 -6.31 13.82 -7.44
CA HIS A 625 -5.17 13.42 -8.27
C HIS A 625 -4.84 11.92 -8.32
N ILE A 626 -5.75 11.06 -7.88
CA ILE A 626 -5.57 9.60 -7.96
C ILE A 626 -6.79 8.93 -8.61
N TYR A 627 -6.51 8.12 -9.63
CA TYR A 627 -7.52 7.51 -10.47
C TYR A 627 -7.33 6.00 -10.57
N ASN A 628 -8.41 5.23 -10.40
CA ASN A 628 -8.41 3.80 -10.63
C ASN A 628 -8.89 3.46 -12.04
N CYS A 629 -8.17 2.56 -12.69
CA CYS A 629 -8.41 2.13 -14.06
C CYS A 629 -7.82 0.73 -14.27
N ASP A 630 -8.64 -0.22 -14.75
CA ASP A 630 -8.26 -1.61 -14.94
C ASP A 630 -8.86 -2.16 -16.25
N THR A 631 -8.05 -2.25 -17.31
CA THR A 631 -8.50 -2.69 -18.65
C THR A 631 -8.71 -4.21 -18.73
N PHE A 632 -7.80 -4.99 -18.12
CA PHE A 632 -7.70 -6.44 -18.31
C PHE A 632 -8.06 -7.23 -17.05
N ASN A 633 -8.97 -6.70 -16.21
CA ASN A 633 -9.42 -7.42 -15.03
C ASN A 633 -10.30 -8.62 -15.45
N GLU A 634 -9.74 -9.83 -15.36
CA GLU A 634 -10.33 -11.10 -15.83
C GLU A 634 -10.69 -11.14 -17.33
N ASN A 635 -10.16 -10.20 -18.11
CA ASN A 635 -10.21 -10.20 -19.58
C ASN A 635 -8.78 -10.40 -20.09
N GLU A 636 -8.51 -11.51 -20.78
CA GLU A 636 -7.19 -11.76 -21.35
C GLU A 636 -6.91 -10.76 -22.50
N PRO A 637 -5.74 -10.08 -22.53
CA PRO A 637 -5.41 -9.22 -23.65
C PRO A 637 -5.30 -10.04 -24.95
N GLY A 638 -5.99 -9.60 -26.01
CA GLY A 638 -5.96 -10.30 -27.32
C GLY A 638 -4.59 -10.26 -28.02
N ASN A 639 -3.61 -9.53 -27.48
CA ASN A 639 -2.24 -9.46 -27.98
C ASN A 639 -1.25 -9.53 -26.83
N SER A 640 -0.30 -10.46 -26.95
CA SER A 640 0.67 -10.80 -25.90
C SER A 640 2.07 -10.17 -26.11
N GLU A 641 2.24 -9.42 -27.19
CA GLU A 641 3.46 -8.70 -27.53
C GLU A 641 3.78 -7.59 -26.54
N LEU A 642 5.06 -7.43 -26.20
CA LEU A 642 5.50 -6.44 -25.23
C LEU A 642 5.18 -5.00 -25.66
N SER A 643 5.35 -4.70 -26.95
CA SER A 643 5.04 -3.38 -27.52
C SER A 643 3.56 -3.00 -27.39
N TYR A 644 2.65 -3.99 -27.48
CA TYR A 644 1.23 -3.76 -27.28
C TYR A 644 0.93 -3.40 -25.82
N LEU A 645 1.44 -4.19 -24.86
CA LEU A 645 1.23 -3.96 -23.42
C LEU A 645 1.87 -2.64 -22.94
N GLU A 646 3.01 -2.27 -23.52
CA GLU A 646 3.64 -0.96 -23.33
C GLU A 646 2.70 0.18 -23.78
N ASN A 647 2.13 0.06 -24.99
CA ASN A 647 1.23 1.07 -25.53
C ASN A 647 -0.07 1.18 -24.73
N VAL A 648 -0.64 0.06 -24.24
CA VAL A 648 -1.80 0.10 -23.32
C VAL A 648 -1.50 0.98 -22.11
N SER A 649 -0.42 0.65 -21.40
CA SER A 649 -0.07 1.32 -20.13
C SER A 649 0.29 2.79 -20.34
N ARG A 650 1.06 3.08 -21.39
CA ARG A 650 1.42 4.44 -21.76
C ARG A 650 0.18 5.26 -22.10
N SER A 651 -0.73 4.74 -22.91
CA SER A 651 -1.89 5.50 -23.39
C SER A 651 -2.89 5.80 -22.28
N ILE A 652 -3.16 4.82 -21.39
CA ILE A 652 -3.99 5.02 -20.20
C ILE A 652 -3.41 6.15 -19.34
N PHE A 653 -2.11 6.11 -19.06
CA PHE A 653 -1.49 7.14 -18.23
C PHE A 653 -1.41 8.50 -18.94
N THR A 654 -1.21 8.53 -20.26
CA THR A 654 -1.25 9.76 -21.04
C THR A 654 -2.61 10.45 -20.93
N VAL A 655 -3.72 9.70 -21.03
CA VAL A 655 -5.07 10.26 -20.83
C VAL A 655 -5.19 10.93 -19.46
N MET A 656 -4.76 10.24 -18.40
CA MET A 656 -4.86 10.79 -17.05
C MET A 656 -4.01 12.06 -16.91
N SER A 657 -2.76 12.02 -17.38
CA SER A 657 -1.79 13.09 -17.23
C SER A 657 -2.03 14.31 -18.14
N SER A 658 -2.73 14.14 -19.27
CA SER A 658 -3.12 15.25 -20.14
C SER A 658 -4.26 16.09 -19.56
N VAL A 659 -5.15 15.48 -18.78
CA VAL A 659 -6.22 16.18 -18.07
C VAL A 659 -5.74 16.68 -16.70
N ASP A 660 -4.98 15.87 -15.98
CA ASP A 660 -4.46 16.17 -14.66
C ASP A 660 -2.95 15.86 -14.57
N PRO A 661 -2.07 16.87 -14.70
CA PRO A 661 -0.61 16.67 -14.64
C PRO A 661 -0.09 16.05 -13.33
N GLN A 662 -0.89 16.09 -12.25
CA GLN A 662 -0.58 15.49 -10.97
C GLN A 662 -1.10 14.05 -10.82
N ALA A 663 -1.79 13.51 -11.82
CA ALA A 663 -2.40 12.20 -11.79
C ALA A 663 -1.45 11.09 -11.32
N ILE A 664 -1.99 10.21 -10.49
CA ILE A 664 -1.44 8.94 -10.07
C ILE A 664 -2.43 7.85 -10.46
N TRP A 665 -1.94 6.84 -11.15
CA TRP A 665 -2.76 5.69 -11.54
C TRP A 665 -2.74 4.63 -10.42
N LEU A 666 -3.89 4.37 -9.80
CA LEU A 666 -4.09 3.23 -8.91
C LEU A 666 -4.59 2.02 -9.69
N MET A 667 -3.85 0.91 -9.74
CA MET A 667 -4.27 -0.29 -10.47
C MET A 667 -4.44 -1.51 -9.57
N GLN A 668 -5.38 -2.38 -9.90
CA GLN A 668 -5.55 -3.68 -9.26
C GLN A 668 -4.52 -4.68 -9.78
N GLY A 669 -3.71 -5.27 -8.90
CA GLY A 669 -2.78 -6.34 -9.25
C GLY A 669 -3.43 -7.71 -9.52
N TRP A 670 -4.77 -7.81 -9.49
CA TRP A 670 -5.49 -9.09 -9.63
C TRP A 670 -5.23 -9.80 -10.95
N LEU A 671 -5.10 -9.05 -12.05
CA LEU A 671 -4.81 -9.61 -13.36
C LEU A 671 -3.52 -10.46 -13.37
N PHE A 672 -2.52 -10.09 -12.57
CA PHE A 672 -1.27 -10.84 -12.40
C PHE A 672 -1.43 -12.15 -11.61
N VAL A 673 -2.50 -12.29 -10.83
CA VAL A 673 -2.86 -13.49 -10.06
C VAL A 673 -3.81 -14.38 -10.86
N HIS A 674 -4.86 -13.78 -11.43
CA HIS A 674 -5.93 -14.47 -12.15
C HIS A 674 -5.39 -15.24 -13.35
N ASP A 675 -4.59 -14.58 -14.19
CA ASP A 675 -3.99 -15.18 -15.37
C ASP A 675 -2.46 -15.14 -15.28
N PHE A 676 -1.95 -15.94 -14.36
CA PHE A 676 -0.51 -16.07 -14.14
C PHE A 676 0.26 -16.58 -15.37
N ILE A 677 -0.41 -17.34 -16.26
CA ILE A 677 0.21 -17.92 -17.47
C ILE A 677 0.43 -16.82 -18.51
N PHE A 678 -0.57 -15.95 -18.73
CA PHE A 678 -0.39 -14.79 -19.59
C PHE A 678 0.57 -13.77 -18.98
N TRP A 679 0.42 -13.42 -17.71
CA TRP A 679 1.19 -12.35 -17.06
C TRP A 679 2.56 -12.82 -16.53
N THR A 680 3.46 -13.11 -17.47
CA THR A 680 4.87 -13.44 -17.23
C THR A 680 5.68 -12.22 -16.73
N GLU A 681 6.80 -12.45 -16.06
CA GLU A 681 7.67 -11.37 -15.56
C GLU A 681 8.02 -10.31 -16.64
N PRO A 682 8.42 -10.66 -17.88
CA PRO A 682 8.69 -9.66 -18.91
C PRO A 682 7.47 -8.81 -19.30
N ARG A 683 6.28 -9.42 -19.39
CA ARG A 683 5.03 -8.72 -19.72
C ARG A 683 4.63 -7.77 -18.60
N VAL A 684 4.68 -8.24 -17.36
CA VAL A 684 4.36 -7.42 -16.18
C VAL A 684 5.38 -6.28 -16.03
N LYS A 685 6.68 -6.56 -16.18
CA LYS A 685 7.71 -5.52 -16.14
C LYS A 685 7.44 -4.44 -17.20
N THR A 686 7.18 -4.86 -18.43
CA THR A 686 6.90 -3.93 -19.53
C THR A 686 5.68 -3.06 -19.20
N PHE A 687 4.55 -3.68 -18.87
CA PHE A 687 3.31 -2.99 -18.51
C PHE A 687 3.52 -1.93 -17.40
N LEU A 688 4.15 -2.33 -16.29
CA LEU A 688 4.34 -1.45 -15.14
C LEU A 688 5.40 -0.34 -15.34
N THR A 689 6.45 -0.61 -16.14
CA THR A 689 7.56 0.35 -16.33
C THR A 689 7.36 1.29 -17.51
N SER A 690 6.32 1.08 -18.31
CA SER A 690 5.84 2.05 -19.31
C SER A 690 5.18 3.28 -18.71
N VAL A 691 4.86 3.25 -17.41
CA VAL A 691 4.44 4.42 -16.62
C VAL A 691 5.62 4.89 -15.77
N PRO A 692 5.89 6.20 -15.65
CA PRO A 692 6.99 6.68 -14.82
C PRO A 692 6.92 6.13 -13.39
N ILE A 693 8.08 5.80 -12.82
CA ILE A 693 8.16 5.28 -11.45
C ILE A 693 7.57 6.32 -10.47
N GLY A 694 6.68 5.86 -9.61
CA GLY A 694 5.98 6.71 -8.64
C GLY A 694 4.72 7.39 -9.18
N LYS A 695 4.41 7.24 -10.48
CA LYS A 695 3.14 7.68 -11.08
C LYS A 695 2.07 6.59 -11.15
N MET A 696 2.38 5.41 -10.63
CA MET A 696 1.47 4.29 -10.48
C MET A 696 1.57 3.74 -9.06
N ILE A 697 0.43 3.33 -8.49
CA ILE A 697 0.35 2.56 -7.25
C ILE A 697 -0.32 1.23 -7.58
N VAL A 698 0.34 0.13 -7.27
CA VAL A 698 -0.22 -1.22 -7.47
C VAL A 698 -0.88 -1.71 -6.17
N LEU A 699 -2.14 -2.10 -6.24
CA LEU A 699 -2.81 -2.83 -5.16
C LEU A 699 -2.46 -4.31 -5.29
N ASP A 700 -1.61 -4.85 -4.40
CA ASP A 700 -1.33 -6.29 -4.33
C ASP A 700 -2.52 -7.01 -3.70
N LEU A 701 -3.53 -7.25 -4.53
CA LEU A 701 -4.93 -7.31 -4.13
C LEU A 701 -5.26 -8.44 -3.13
N GLN A 702 -4.51 -9.55 -3.16
CA GLN A 702 -4.69 -10.71 -2.29
C GLN A 702 -3.35 -11.15 -1.68
N SER A 703 -2.64 -10.20 -1.06
CA SER A 703 -1.33 -10.44 -0.47
C SER A 703 -1.34 -11.48 0.66
N GLU A 704 -2.49 -11.68 1.32
CA GLU A 704 -2.63 -12.65 2.40
C GLU A 704 -2.57 -14.11 1.89
N GLN A 705 -2.78 -14.35 0.61
CA GLN A 705 -2.81 -15.71 0.05
C GLN A 705 -1.91 -15.87 -1.19
N PHE A 706 -1.94 -14.93 -2.13
CA PHE A 706 -1.19 -14.98 -3.39
C PHE A 706 -0.36 -13.71 -3.61
N PRO A 707 0.60 -13.38 -2.73
CA PRO A 707 1.39 -12.16 -2.83
C PRO A 707 2.20 -12.12 -4.13
N GLN A 708 2.13 -11.00 -4.85
CA GLN A 708 2.86 -10.83 -6.10
C GLN A 708 4.13 -9.98 -5.94
N TYR A 709 4.22 -9.16 -4.88
CA TYR A 709 5.38 -8.29 -4.64
C TYR A 709 6.73 -9.03 -4.61
N THR A 710 6.78 -10.26 -4.11
CA THR A 710 8.02 -11.07 -4.12
C THR A 710 8.37 -11.52 -5.53
N ARG A 711 7.40 -12.06 -6.28
CA ARG A 711 7.60 -12.54 -7.66
C ARG A 711 8.04 -11.40 -8.58
N LEU A 712 7.40 -10.24 -8.43
CA LEU A 712 7.58 -9.09 -9.31
C LEU A 712 8.64 -8.10 -8.79
N LYS A 713 9.53 -8.55 -7.89
CA LYS A 713 10.68 -7.78 -7.39
C LYS A 713 10.26 -6.38 -6.92
N SER A 714 9.22 -6.33 -6.07
CA SER A 714 8.56 -5.10 -5.63
C SER A 714 8.06 -4.24 -6.79
N TYR A 715 7.34 -4.87 -7.72
CA TYR A 715 6.73 -4.22 -8.89
C TYR A 715 7.74 -3.39 -9.71
N TYR A 716 8.98 -3.88 -9.79
CA TYR A 716 10.08 -3.27 -10.54
C TYR A 716 10.32 -1.79 -10.20
N GLY A 717 10.05 -1.39 -8.96
CA GLY A 717 10.25 -0.02 -8.47
C GLY A 717 8.96 0.80 -8.34
N GLN A 718 7.82 0.35 -8.88
CA GLN A 718 6.56 1.04 -8.65
C GLN A 718 6.11 0.86 -7.19
N PRO A 719 5.55 1.91 -6.56
CA PRO A 719 4.93 1.80 -5.26
C PRO A 719 3.78 0.79 -5.22
N PHE A 720 3.64 0.06 -4.11
CA PHE A 720 2.52 -0.86 -3.94
C PHE A 720 1.91 -0.81 -2.53
N ILE A 721 0.65 -1.25 -2.43
CA ILE A 721 -0.08 -1.41 -1.17
C ILE A 721 -0.35 -2.89 -0.95
N TRP A 722 0.09 -3.41 0.19
CA TRP A 722 -0.19 -4.78 0.61
C TRP A 722 -1.66 -4.89 0.99
N CYS A 723 -2.46 -5.65 0.27
CA CYS A 723 -3.91 -5.73 0.51
C CYS A 723 -4.34 -7.11 0.99
N MET A 724 -5.28 -7.12 1.93
CA MET A 724 -6.02 -8.31 2.34
C MET A 724 -7.36 -8.36 1.61
N LEU A 725 -7.50 -9.34 0.69
CA LEU A 725 -8.76 -9.53 -0.03
C LEU A 725 -9.79 -10.18 0.89
N HIS A 726 -9.44 -11.29 1.54
CA HIS A 726 -10.23 -12.01 2.54
C HIS A 726 -11.60 -12.58 2.08
N ASN A 727 -12.47 -11.80 1.44
CA ASN A 727 -13.83 -12.20 1.09
C ASN A 727 -14.07 -12.12 -0.43
N PHE A 728 -14.71 -13.15 -0.97
CA PHE A 728 -15.23 -13.18 -2.34
C PHE A 728 -16.77 -13.29 -2.30
N GLY A 729 -17.45 -12.56 -3.19
CA GLY A 729 -18.91 -12.57 -3.37
C GLY A 729 -19.73 -12.04 -2.19
N GLY A 730 -19.11 -11.49 -1.14
CA GLY A 730 -19.82 -11.24 0.12
C GLY A 730 -20.34 -12.54 0.74
N THR A 731 -19.69 -13.68 0.50
CA THR A 731 -20.17 -14.98 0.99
C THR A 731 -20.00 -15.10 2.50
N LEU A 732 -20.94 -15.77 3.15
CA LEU A 732 -20.90 -16.05 4.59
C LEU A 732 -20.23 -17.40 4.86
N GLY A 733 -19.38 -17.44 5.88
CA GLY A 733 -18.60 -18.59 6.29
C GLY A 733 -17.46 -18.13 7.20
N MET A 734 -17.22 -18.85 8.29
CA MET A 734 -16.13 -18.46 9.19
C MET A 734 -14.78 -18.84 8.55
N PHE A 735 -13.93 -17.84 8.33
CA PHE A 735 -12.63 -17.98 7.66
C PHE A 735 -11.71 -16.84 8.10
N GLY A 736 -10.40 -17.09 8.09
CA GLY A 736 -9.37 -16.06 8.22
C GLY A 736 -7.97 -16.66 8.12
N SER A 737 -6.99 -15.82 7.79
CA SER A 737 -5.57 -16.18 7.71
C SER A 737 -4.77 -15.31 8.67
N ILE A 738 -5.16 -15.32 9.94
CA ILE A 738 -4.72 -14.36 10.95
C ILE A 738 -3.20 -14.35 11.16
N GLU A 739 -2.56 -15.52 11.19
CA GLU A 739 -1.11 -15.65 11.35
C GLU A 739 -0.35 -15.08 10.15
N ILE A 740 -0.90 -15.26 8.94
CA ILE A 740 -0.30 -14.70 7.73
C ILE A 740 -0.36 -13.18 7.77
N VAL A 741 -1.53 -12.61 8.12
CA VAL A 741 -1.70 -11.16 8.27
C VAL A 741 -0.75 -10.61 9.34
N ASN A 742 -0.65 -11.29 10.49
CA ASN A 742 0.18 -10.89 11.61
C ASN A 742 1.70 -10.93 11.32
N LYS A 743 2.15 -11.61 10.26
CA LYS A 743 3.57 -11.77 9.91
C LYS A 743 3.95 -11.14 8.57
N ARG A 744 3.24 -11.47 7.49
CA ARG A 744 3.67 -11.14 6.12
C ARG A 744 3.58 -9.66 5.77
N VAL A 745 2.78 -8.88 6.49
CA VAL A 745 2.79 -7.43 6.34
C VAL A 745 4.16 -6.85 6.71
N PHE A 746 4.77 -7.35 7.80
CA PHE A 746 6.11 -6.95 8.22
C PHE A 746 7.18 -7.43 7.23
N GLU A 747 7.04 -8.66 6.72
CA GLU A 747 7.94 -9.21 5.70
C GLU A 747 7.91 -8.39 4.41
N GLY A 748 6.72 -8.04 3.91
CA GLY A 748 6.56 -7.20 2.71
C GLY A 748 7.16 -5.80 2.90
N ARG A 749 7.01 -5.22 4.09
CA ARG A 749 7.56 -3.90 4.42
C ARG A 749 9.09 -3.91 4.56
N ASN A 750 9.63 -4.95 5.19
CA ASN A 750 11.07 -5.07 5.49
C ASN A 750 11.87 -5.77 4.38
N MET A 751 11.22 -6.20 3.29
CA MET A 751 11.90 -6.78 2.13
C MET A 751 12.93 -5.80 1.56
N ALA A 752 14.13 -6.28 1.25
CA ALA A 752 15.17 -5.45 0.65
C ALA A 752 14.71 -4.84 -0.68
N GLY A 753 14.78 -3.51 -0.79
CA GLY A 753 14.27 -2.80 -1.96
C GLY A 753 12.74 -2.70 -2.05
N SER A 754 12.02 -2.99 -0.95
CA SER A 754 10.56 -2.84 -0.91
C SER A 754 10.13 -1.42 -1.27
N THR A 755 9.10 -1.35 -2.10
CA THR A 755 8.36 -0.16 -2.50
C THR A 755 6.96 -0.14 -1.88
N MET A 756 6.76 -0.91 -0.80
CA MET A 756 5.53 -0.89 -0.04
C MET A 756 5.32 0.49 0.59
N ILE A 757 4.17 1.10 0.30
CA ILE A 757 3.79 2.43 0.80
C ILE A 757 2.50 2.41 1.63
N GLY A 758 1.92 1.23 1.85
CA GLY A 758 0.67 1.12 2.59
C GLY A 758 0.17 -0.31 2.79
N THR A 759 -0.85 -0.41 3.63
CA THR A 759 -1.66 -1.60 3.85
C THR A 759 -3.09 -1.35 3.39
N GLY A 760 -3.83 -2.37 2.98
CA GLY A 760 -5.19 -2.19 2.45
C GLY A 760 -6.16 -3.32 2.73
N LEU A 761 -7.45 -2.99 2.65
CA LEU A 761 -8.58 -3.90 2.71
C LEU A 761 -9.31 -3.92 1.36
N THR A 762 -9.31 -5.08 0.69
CA THR A 762 -9.89 -5.27 -0.65
C THR A 762 -10.99 -6.34 -0.70
N PRO A 763 -11.90 -6.46 0.30
CA PRO A 763 -12.94 -7.49 0.27
C PRO A 763 -13.98 -7.23 -0.81
N GLU A 764 -14.36 -8.26 -1.56
CA GLU A 764 -15.46 -8.14 -2.52
C GLU A 764 -16.79 -7.83 -1.83
N GLY A 765 -17.02 -8.37 -0.63
CA GLY A 765 -18.14 -7.98 0.23
C GLY A 765 -17.73 -7.90 1.70
N ILE A 766 -18.38 -7.00 2.44
CA ILE A 766 -18.17 -6.78 3.87
C ILE A 766 -19.26 -7.46 4.71
N ASN A 767 -19.34 -7.13 6.01
CA ASN A 767 -20.31 -7.69 6.97
C ASN A 767 -20.13 -9.19 7.26
N GLN A 768 -18.87 -9.61 7.42
CA GLN A 768 -18.49 -10.94 7.93
C GLN A 768 -17.10 -10.90 8.57
N ASN A 769 -16.76 -11.89 9.39
CA ASN A 769 -15.41 -12.13 9.94
C ASN A 769 -14.70 -10.87 10.50
N TYR A 770 -15.43 -10.02 11.22
CA TYR A 770 -15.00 -8.69 11.69
C TYR A 770 -13.63 -8.68 12.36
N VAL A 771 -13.34 -9.74 13.12
CA VAL A 771 -12.07 -9.96 13.82
C VAL A 771 -10.84 -9.88 12.89
N ILE A 772 -10.94 -10.34 11.65
CA ILE A 772 -9.81 -10.34 10.72
C ILE A 772 -9.53 -8.93 10.20
N TYR A 773 -10.57 -8.15 9.91
CA TYR A 773 -10.45 -6.75 9.49
C TYR A 773 -9.88 -5.88 10.61
N GLU A 774 -10.28 -6.14 11.86
CA GLU A 774 -9.75 -5.42 13.01
C GLU A 774 -8.25 -5.60 13.17
N LEU A 775 -7.72 -6.85 13.12
CA LEU A 775 -6.27 -7.05 13.21
C LEU A 775 -5.55 -6.42 12.00
N MET A 776 -6.10 -6.57 10.79
CA MET A 776 -5.48 -6.04 9.58
C MET A 776 -5.30 -4.51 9.65
N ASN A 777 -6.30 -3.78 10.16
CA ASN A 777 -6.19 -2.33 10.36
C ASN A 777 -5.08 -1.95 11.36
N GLU A 778 -4.81 -2.80 12.37
CA GLU A 778 -3.72 -2.57 13.32
C GLU A 778 -2.32 -2.72 12.70
N MET A 779 -2.18 -3.49 11.61
CA MET A 779 -0.90 -3.69 10.93
C MET A 779 -0.31 -2.41 10.32
N SER A 780 -1.13 -1.37 10.21
CA SER A 780 -0.73 -0.04 9.75
C SER A 780 0.16 0.72 10.75
N TYR A 781 0.12 0.38 12.05
CA TYR A 781 0.85 1.10 13.09
C TYR A 781 1.66 0.22 14.05
N ARG A 782 1.36 -1.07 14.12
CA ARG A 782 2.15 -2.00 14.93
C ARG A 782 3.55 -2.14 14.38
N ARG A 783 4.55 -2.16 15.26
CA ARG A 783 5.97 -2.36 14.90
C ARG A 783 6.39 -3.82 14.89
N GLU A 784 5.65 -4.66 15.61
CA GLU A 784 5.89 -6.09 15.76
C GLU A 784 4.57 -6.87 15.68
N PRO A 785 4.60 -8.15 15.30
CA PRO A 785 3.46 -9.07 15.41
C PRO A 785 2.88 -9.12 16.83
N VAL A 786 1.56 -9.35 16.95
CA VAL A 786 0.91 -9.54 18.25
C VAL A 786 0.99 -10.98 18.73
N ASP A 787 0.95 -11.18 20.04
CA ASP A 787 0.56 -12.47 20.63
C ASP A 787 -0.92 -12.72 20.34
N LEU A 788 -1.21 -13.64 19.42
CA LEU A 788 -2.58 -13.88 18.95
C LEU A 788 -3.50 -14.39 20.07
N ASP A 789 -3.00 -15.19 21.01
CA ASP A 789 -3.83 -15.69 22.11
C ASP A 789 -4.33 -14.54 22.99
N SER A 790 -3.44 -13.66 23.41
CA SER A 790 -3.79 -12.47 24.18
C SER A 790 -4.67 -11.53 23.37
N TRP A 791 -4.37 -11.34 22.08
CA TRP A 791 -5.13 -10.46 21.20
C TRP A 791 -6.58 -10.92 21.01
N PHE A 792 -6.82 -12.20 20.71
CA PHE A 792 -8.18 -12.78 20.61
C PHE A 792 -8.92 -12.75 21.95
N GLY A 793 -8.20 -12.96 23.05
CA GLY A 793 -8.80 -12.85 24.39
C GLY A 793 -9.28 -11.43 24.69
N ASN A 794 -8.47 -10.43 24.36
CA ASN A 794 -8.81 -9.02 24.54
C ASN A 794 -9.91 -8.59 23.55
N TYR A 795 -9.91 -9.11 22.33
CA TYR A 795 -10.99 -8.90 21.36
C TYR A 795 -12.35 -9.31 21.93
N ALA A 796 -12.44 -10.51 22.51
CA ALA A 796 -13.68 -11.00 23.13
C ALA A 796 -14.15 -10.09 24.29
N THR A 797 -13.21 -9.65 25.14
CA THR A 797 -13.52 -8.78 26.29
C THR A 797 -14.05 -7.41 25.86
N ARG A 798 -13.43 -6.78 24.85
CA ARG A 798 -13.90 -5.50 24.29
C ARG A 798 -15.24 -5.64 23.60
N ARG A 799 -15.33 -6.63 22.71
CA ARG A 799 -16.53 -6.87 21.90
C ARG A 799 -17.79 -7.11 22.73
N TYR A 800 -17.65 -7.73 23.90
CA TYR A 800 -18.79 -8.00 24.79
C TYR A 800 -18.86 -7.07 26.01
N GLY A 801 -17.96 -6.08 26.11
CA GLY A 801 -17.94 -5.09 27.19
C GLY A 801 -17.53 -5.61 28.58
N ALA A 802 -17.30 -6.91 28.72
CA ALA A 802 -16.96 -7.53 30.00
C ALA A 802 -16.16 -8.82 29.80
N GLN A 803 -15.18 -9.04 30.68
CA GLN A 803 -14.38 -10.25 30.69
C GLN A 803 -15.25 -11.48 31.00
N ASN A 804 -14.98 -12.58 30.30
CA ASN A 804 -15.58 -13.87 30.61
C ASN A 804 -14.68 -14.99 30.08
N GLU A 805 -14.35 -15.92 30.96
CA GLU A 805 -13.37 -16.96 30.64
C GLU A 805 -13.83 -17.88 29.50
N TYR A 806 -15.13 -18.16 29.39
CA TYR A 806 -15.67 -18.98 28.31
C TYR A 806 -15.60 -18.25 26.96
N ALA A 807 -16.00 -16.98 26.90
CA ALA A 807 -15.89 -16.16 25.70
C ALA A 807 -14.43 -16.03 25.23
N THR A 808 -13.53 -15.66 26.15
CA THR A 808 -12.10 -15.56 25.88
C THR A 808 -11.51 -16.89 25.40
N ARG A 809 -11.88 -18.01 26.03
CA ARG A 809 -11.41 -19.36 25.63
C ARG A 809 -11.93 -19.76 24.25
N ALA A 810 -13.21 -19.50 23.97
CA ALA A 810 -13.79 -19.77 22.65
C ALA A 810 -13.07 -18.98 21.55
N TRP A 811 -12.87 -17.68 21.73
CA TRP A 811 -12.19 -16.83 20.73
C TRP A 811 -10.72 -17.21 20.53
N LYS A 812 -9.98 -17.56 21.58
CA LYS A 812 -8.63 -18.11 21.46
C LYS A 812 -8.61 -19.38 20.61
N ASN A 813 -9.56 -20.29 20.84
CA ASN A 813 -9.64 -21.53 20.06
C ASN A 813 -10.05 -21.28 18.60
N LEU A 814 -10.99 -20.37 18.34
CA LEU A 814 -11.33 -19.94 16.97
C LEU A 814 -10.12 -19.35 16.26
N GLY A 815 -9.34 -18.51 16.96
CA GLY A 815 -8.08 -17.95 16.50
C GLY A 815 -7.03 -19.00 16.11
N LYS A 816 -6.98 -20.15 16.80
CA LYS A 816 -6.07 -21.27 16.49
C LYS A 816 -6.58 -22.23 15.41
N THR A 817 -7.86 -22.14 15.05
CA THR A 817 -8.53 -23.10 14.17
C THR A 817 -9.05 -22.41 12.92
N ILE A 818 -10.32 -22.02 12.93
CA ILE A 818 -11.04 -21.50 11.77
C ILE A 818 -10.49 -20.15 11.29
N TYR A 819 -9.88 -19.34 12.14
CA TYR A 819 -9.28 -18.08 11.73
C TYR A 819 -7.78 -18.19 11.37
N ASN A 820 -7.22 -19.40 11.38
CA ASN A 820 -5.81 -19.64 11.08
C ASN A 820 -5.60 -20.51 9.84
N PHE A 821 -6.26 -20.16 8.74
CA PHE A 821 -6.02 -20.80 7.46
C PHE A 821 -4.64 -20.45 6.91
N ILE A 822 -3.86 -21.47 6.59
CA ILE A 822 -2.57 -21.37 5.90
C ILE A 822 -2.62 -22.32 4.70
N GLY A 823 -2.84 -21.78 3.51
CA GLY A 823 -2.98 -22.59 2.29
C GLY A 823 -3.37 -21.77 1.05
N LEU A 824 -3.50 -22.46 -0.08
CA LEU A 824 -3.84 -21.86 -1.39
C LEU A 824 -5.22 -22.31 -1.89
N GLU A 825 -5.96 -23.07 -1.09
CA GLU A 825 -7.27 -23.60 -1.42
C GLU A 825 -8.34 -22.49 -1.53
N LYS A 826 -9.10 -22.49 -2.63
CA LYS A 826 -10.20 -21.55 -2.90
C LYS A 826 -11.54 -22.07 -2.34
N ILE A 827 -11.81 -21.80 -1.06
CA ILE A 827 -12.89 -22.43 -0.27
C ILE A 827 -14.09 -21.54 0.08
N ARG A 828 -13.95 -20.22 -0.02
CA ARG A 828 -14.99 -19.24 0.37
C ARG A 828 -16.24 -19.45 -0.50
N GLY A 829 -17.41 -19.49 0.14
CA GLY A 829 -18.71 -19.69 -0.53
C GLY A 829 -19.01 -21.10 -1.04
N LYS A 830 -18.10 -22.08 -0.90
CA LYS A 830 -18.25 -23.45 -1.45
C LYS A 830 -18.66 -24.46 -0.39
N TYR A 831 -19.81 -24.23 0.23
CA TYR A 831 -20.33 -25.07 1.31
C TYR A 831 -21.49 -25.93 0.80
N VAL A 832 -21.67 -27.14 1.36
CA VAL A 832 -22.71 -28.08 0.92
C VAL A 832 -24.11 -27.44 0.94
N VAL A 833 -24.43 -26.69 1.98
CA VAL A 833 -25.75 -26.08 2.15
C VAL A 833 -26.09 -25.01 1.11
N SER A 834 -25.09 -24.29 0.59
CA SER A 834 -25.30 -23.14 -0.31
C SER A 834 -24.94 -23.43 -1.77
N THR A 835 -24.25 -24.54 -2.05
CA THR A 835 -23.92 -24.97 -3.42
C THR A 835 -25.04 -25.81 -4.01
N ARG A 836 -25.24 -25.75 -5.32
CA ARG A 836 -26.14 -26.66 -6.05
C ARG A 836 -25.82 -28.15 -5.71
N PRO A 837 -26.81 -28.97 -5.31
CA PRO A 837 -26.60 -30.36 -4.92
C PRO A 837 -25.99 -31.22 -6.04
N SER A 838 -25.07 -32.12 -5.68
CA SER A 838 -24.45 -33.07 -6.61
C SER A 838 -23.83 -34.24 -5.84
N LEU A 839 -23.68 -35.41 -6.48
CA LEU A 839 -22.89 -36.54 -5.94
C LEU A 839 -21.37 -36.27 -5.92
N LYS A 840 -20.93 -35.14 -6.47
CA LYS A 840 -19.52 -34.77 -6.65
C LYS A 840 -19.04 -33.65 -5.73
N LEU A 841 -19.86 -33.19 -4.78
CA LEU A 841 -19.40 -32.22 -3.79
C LEU A 841 -18.35 -32.86 -2.88
N TYR A 842 -17.36 -32.08 -2.49
CA TYR A 842 -16.25 -32.52 -1.65
C TYR A 842 -16.09 -31.54 -0.46
N PRO A 843 -16.82 -31.78 0.65
CA PRO A 843 -16.66 -30.96 1.85
C PRO A 843 -15.25 -31.13 2.40
N TRP A 844 -14.63 -30.00 2.75
CA TRP A 844 -13.25 -29.93 3.22
C TRP A 844 -13.07 -28.77 4.20
N THR A 845 -12.27 -29.00 5.24
CA THR A 845 -11.86 -27.99 6.22
C THR A 845 -10.35 -28.08 6.46
N TRP A 846 -9.71 -26.96 6.78
CA TRP A 846 -8.29 -26.87 7.16
C TRP A 846 -8.07 -27.00 8.67
N TYR A 847 -9.15 -27.08 9.43
CA TYR A 847 -9.19 -27.25 10.86
C TYR A 847 -9.98 -28.51 11.20
N GLU A 848 -9.77 -29.04 12.40
CA GLU A 848 -10.55 -30.15 12.96
C GLU A 848 -11.95 -29.65 13.34
N PRO A 849 -13.04 -30.15 12.70
CA PRO A 849 -14.40 -29.69 12.97
C PRO A 849 -14.81 -29.85 14.44
N GLU A 850 -14.34 -30.89 15.12
CA GLU A 850 -14.61 -31.16 16.54
C GLU A 850 -14.13 -30.01 17.45
N LYS A 851 -12.95 -29.44 17.18
CA LYS A 851 -12.43 -28.28 17.94
C LYS A 851 -13.29 -27.03 17.74
N PHE A 852 -13.84 -26.85 16.54
CA PHE A 852 -14.81 -25.78 16.28
C PHE A 852 -16.11 -26.01 17.06
N LEU A 853 -16.69 -27.21 17.00
CA LEU A 853 -17.92 -27.55 17.73
C LEU A 853 -17.76 -27.37 19.25
N ASN A 854 -16.60 -27.72 19.80
CA ASN A 854 -16.28 -27.46 21.20
C ASN A 854 -16.19 -25.95 21.51
N SER A 855 -15.68 -25.15 20.58
CA SER A 855 -15.63 -23.68 20.72
C SER A 855 -17.02 -23.06 20.65
N TRP A 856 -17.89 -23.58 19.79
CA TRP A 856 -19.31 -23.21 19.73
C TRP A 856 -20.02 -23.48 21.07
N ASN A 857 -19.91 -24.69 21.62
CA ASN A 857 -20.46 -25.02 22.94
C ASN A 857 -19.84 -24.14 24.05
N THR A 858 -18.53 -23.89 24.00
CA THR A 858 -17.85 -23.02 24.96
C THR A 858 -18.39 -21.60 24.92
N LEU A 859 -18.60 -21.02 23.74
CA LEU A 859 -19.17 -19.67 23.62
C LEU A 859 -20.58 -19.61 24.21
N MET A 860 -21.40 -20.65 24.04
CA MET A 860 -22.75 -20.72 24.63
C MET A 860 -22.75 -20.76 26.17
N MET A 861 -21.66 -21.20 26.81
CA MET A 861 -21.52 -21.10 28.27
C MET A 861 -21.30 -19.65 28.76
N ALA A 862 -20.91 -18.74 27.87
CA ALA A 862 -20.75 -17.32 28.19
C ALA A 862 -22.08 -16.52 28.25
N ARG A 863 -23.22 -17.16 27.96
CA ARG A 863 -24.54 -16.50 27.77
C ARG A 863 -25.06 -15.76 29.00
N TYR A 864 -24.73 -16.23 30.20
CA TYR A 864 -25.22 -15.64 31.44
C TYR A 864 -24.71 -14.19 31.59
N GLY A 865 -25.65 -13.26 31.77
CA GLY A 865 -25.36 -11.82 31.83
C GLY A 865 -25.13 -11.14 30.48
N ARG A 866 -25.34 -11.83 29.34
CA ARG A 866 -25.11 -11.28 27.99
C ARG A 866 -26.35 -11.24 27.09
N GLY A 867 -27.54 -11.47 27.64
CA GLY A 867 -28.80 -11.47 26.89
C GLY A 867 -29.14 -10.14 26.20
N ASN A 868 -28.55 -9.03 26.61
CA ASN A 868 -28.74 -7.71 25.97
C ASN A 868 -27.59 -7.32 25.01
N SER A 869 -26.49 -8.09 24.96
CA SER A 869 -25.37 -7.79 24.06
C SER A 869 -25.72 -8.19 22.63
N THR A 870 -25.93 -7.20 21.77
CA THR A 870 -26.22 -7.42 20.34
C THR A 870 -25.07 -8.10 19.62
N LEU A 871 -23.83 -7.73 19.94
CA LEU A 871 -22.61 -8.34 19.38
C LEU A 871 -22.45 -9.80 19.81
N TYR A 872 -22.77 -10.13 21.06
CA TYR A 872 -22.79 -11.53 21.50
C TYR A 872 -23.87 -12.34 20.76
N LYS A 873 -25.08 -11.79 20.61
CA LYS A 873 -26.14 -12.45 19.83
C LYS A 873 -25.75 -12.65 18.36
N HIS A 874 -25.09 -11.67 17.74
CA HIS A 874 -24.57 -11.78 16.39
C HIS A 874 -23.61 -12.97 16.26
N ASP A 875 -22.62 -13.06 17.15
CA ASP A 875 -21.65 -14.16 17.12
C ASP A 875 -22.28 -15.51 17.44
N VAL A 876 -23.29 -15.56 18.32
CA VAL A 876 -24.07 -16.78 18.58
C VAL A 876 -24.74 -17.27 17.30
N VAL A 877 -25.34 -16.38 16.51
CA VAL A 877 -25.95 -16.73 15.22
C VAL A 877 -24.89 -17.24 14.24
N ASP A 878 -23.77 -16.53 14.06
CA ASP A 878 -22.75 -16.93 13.06
C ASP A 878 -22.04 -18.25 13.44
N LEU A 879 -21.71 -18.46 14.71
CA LEU A 879 -21.13 -19.73 15.16
C LEU A 879 -22.12 -20.89 15.02
N THR A 880 -23.40 -20.68 15.37
CA THR A 880 -24.43 -21.72 15.24
C THR A 880 -24.69 -22.06 13.77
N ARG A 881 -24.76 -21.05 12.90
CA ARG A 881 -24.82 -21.23 11.44
C ARG A 881 -23.63 -22.05 10.94
N GLN A 882 -22.42 -21.70 11.36
CA GLN A 882 -21.21 -22.43 10.96
C GLN A 882 -21.21 -23.88 11.48
N ALA A 883 -21.71 -24.12 12.69
CA ALA A 883 -21.85 -25.48 13.23
C ALA A 883 -22.83 -26.31 12.41
N LEU A 884 -24.00 -25.78 12.08
CA LEU A 884 -25.00 -26.43 11.23
C LEU A 884 -24.48 -26.71 9.82
N GLN A 885 -23.68 -25.78 9.26
CA GLN A 885 -22.99 -26.00 7.98
C GLN A 885 -22.05 -27.21 8.05
N LEU A 886 -21.26 -27.35 9.12
CA LEU A 886 -20.39 -28.52 9.33
C LEU A 886 -21.21 -29.81 9.49
N MET A 887 -22.34 -29.76 10.20
CA MET A 887 -23.24 -30.91 10.31
C MET A 887 -23.80 -31.31 8.94
N ALA A 888 -24.15 -30.34 8.08
CA ALA A 888 -24.62 -30.62 6.73
C ALA A 888 -23.54 -31.29 5.87
N ASP A 889 -22.29 -30.84 5.96
CA ASP A 889 -21.16 -31.46 5.29
C ASP A 889 -21.04 -32.96 5.68
N GLN A 890 -21.19 -33.27 6.96
CA GLN A 890 -21.16 -34.65 7.46
C GLN A 890 -22.37 -35.48 7.01
N VAL A 891 -23.57 -34.91 7.06
CA VAL A 891 -24.79 -35.58 6.62
C VAL A 891 -24.72 -35.86 5.12
N TYR A 892 -24.21 -34.93 4.31
CA TYR A 892 -23.98 -35.14 2.88
C TYR A 892 -23.03 -36.32 2.59
N VAL A 893 -21.91 -36.43 3.31
CA VAL A 893 -20.99 -37.58 3.18
C VAL A 893 -21.73 -38.89 3.44
N ASN A 894 -22.60 -38.92 4.46
CA ASN A 894 -23.40 -40.09 4.80
C ASN A 894 -24.50 -40.39 3.76
N ILE A 895 -25.10 -39.37 3.15
CA ILE A 895 -26.07 -39.50 2.05
C ILE A 895 -25.40 -40.16 0.84
N VAL A 896 -24.23 -39.67 0.42
CA VAL A 896 -23.49 -40.22 -0.72
C VAL A 896 -23.04 -41.66 -0.44
N ASP A 897 -22.53 -41.95 0.76
CA ASP A 897 -22.15 -43.32 1.16
C ASP A 897 -23.37 -44.27 1.15
N SER A 898 -24.50 -43.83 1.69
CA SER A 898 -25.75 -44.61 1.71
C SER A 898 -26.25 -44.89 0.30
N PHE A 899 -26.20 -43.90 -0.59
CA PHE A 899 -26.59 -44.04 -1.99
C PHE A 899 -25.67 -45.01 -2.74
N ASN A 900 -24.35 -44.87 -2.59
CA ASN A 900 -23.37 -45.76 -3.21
C ASN A 900 -23.50 -47.21 -2.74
N LYS A 901 -23.82 -47.42 -1.46
CA LYS A 901 -24.10 -48.74 -0.87
C LYS A 901 -25.50 -49.26 -1.17
N LYS A 902 -26.33 -48.49 -1.90
CA LYS A 902 -27.74 -48.79 -2.21
C LYS A 902 -28.59 -49.04 -0.95
N ASN A 903 -28.26 -48.39 0.17
CA ASN A 903 -28.98 -48.51 1.43
C ASN A 903 -30.11 -47.46 1.48
N LEU A 904 -31.31 -47.84 1.03
CA LEU A 904 -32.47 -46.95 0.93
C LEU A 904 -32.92 -46.42 2.31
N THR A 905 -32.95 -47.28 3.34
CA THR A 905 -33.37 -46.86 4.69
C THR A 905 -32.42 -45.82 5.25
N ALA A 906 -31.11 -46.04 5.17
CA ALA A 906 -30.12 -45.07 5.62
C ALA A 906 -30.17 -43.77 4.80
N LEU A 907 -30.35 -43.87 3.48
CA LEU A 907 -30.52 -42.68 2.61
C LEU A 907 -31.69 -41.82 3.06
N ARG A 908 -32.86 -42.43 3.32
CA ARG A 908 -34.06 -41.73 3.79
C ARG A 908 -33.81 -41.05 5.13
N SER A 909 -33.23 -41.76 6.09
CA SER A 909 -32.93 -41.20 7.41
C SER A 909 -31.96 -40.02 7.33
N HIS A 910 -30.88 -40.12 6.54
CA HIS A 910 -29.96 -38.99 6.36
C HIS A 910 -30.59 -37.83 5.56
N SER A 911 -31.52 -38.11 4.64
CA SER A 911 -32.25 -37.05 3.92
C SER A 911 -33.12 -36.23 4.86
N VAL A 912 -33.80 -36.88 5.82
CA VAL A 912 -34.56 -36.18 6.87
C VAL A 912 -33.65 -35.28 7.70
N LEU A 913 -32.47 -35.79 8.12
CA LEU A 913 -31.50 -34.99 8.85
C LEU A 913 -31.01 -33.76 8.06
N MET A 914 -30.84 -33.89 6.74
CA MET A 914 -30.48 -32.73 5.91
C MET A 914 -31.60 -31.68 5.90
N PHE A 915 -32.86 -32.09 5.82
CA PHE A 915 -33.99 -31.15 5.90
C PHE A 915 -34.11 -30.48 7.26
N ASP A 916 -33.89 -31.22 8.35
CA ASP A 916 -33.86 -30.68 9.70
C ASP A 916 -32.78 -29.60 9.84
N ILE A 917 -31.60 -29.79 9.23
CA ILE A 917 -30.53 -28.77 9.24
C ILE A 917 -30.98 -27.51 8.51
N PHE A 918 -31.67 -27.62 7.36
CA PHE A 918 -32.18 -26.45 6.67
C PHE A 918 -33.24 -25.69 7.49
N ASP A 919 -34.12 -26.40 8.19
CA ASP A 919 -35.12 -25.78 9.07
C ASP A 919 -34.47 -25.09 10.29
N ASP A 920 -33.44 -25.73 10.86
CA ASP A 920 -32.69 -25.16 11.98
C ASP A 920 -31.85 -23.96 11.55
N LEU A 921 -31.25 -23.99 10.35
CA LEU A 921 -30.54 -22.86 9.74
C LEU A 921 -31.51 -21.69 9.52
N GLU A 922 -32.67 -21.94 8.92
CA GLU A 922 -33.70 -20.91 8.74
C GLU A 922 -34.09 -20.27 10.08
N MET A 923 -34.31 -21.09 11.11
CA MET A 923 -34.73 -20.61 12.43
C MET A 923 -33.65 -19.76 13.12
N ILE A 924 -32.38 -20.17 13.13
CA ILE A 924 -31.32 -19.37 13.77
C ILE A 924 -31.05 -18.09 13.00
N LEU A 925 -31.03 -18.13 11.67
CA LEU A 925 -30.78 -16.95 10.84
C LEU A 925 -31.92 -15.93 10.94
N ALA A 926 -33.17 -16.41 11.05
CA ALA A 926 -34.33 -15.54 11.24
C ALA A 926 -34.28 -14.75 12.57
N SER A 927 -33.49 -15.18 13.55
CA SER A 927 -33.39 -14.52 14.86
C SER A 927 -32.54 -13.25 14.88
N SER A 928 -31.86 -12.91 13.78
CA SER A 928 -31.01 -11.71 13.71
C SER A 928 -31.25 -10.93 12.42
N LYS A 929 -31.36 -9.60 12.55
CA LYS A 929 -31.56 -8.66 11.43
C LYS A 929 -30.44 -8.71 10.38
N ASP A 930 -29.22 -9.12 10.79
CA ASP A 930 -28.04 -9.14 9.93
C ASP A 930 -28.03 -10.35 8.97
N PHE A 931 -28.96 -11.29 9.17
CA PHE A 931 -29.06 -12.53 8.42
C PHE A 931 -30.43 -12.70 7.73
N LEU A 932 -31.13 -11.61 7.42
CA LEU A 932 -32.44 -11.64 6.77
C LEU A 932 -32.34 -11.28 5.28
N LEU A 933 -32.92 -12.08 4.40
CA LEU A 933 -33.08 -11.70 2.99
C LEU A 933 -33.96 -10.45 2.84
N GLY A 934 -34.98 -10.29 3.69
CA GLY A 934 -35.93 -9.20 3.59
C GLY A 934 -35.30 -7.82 3.74
N THR A 935 -34.24 -7.67 4.54
CA THR A 935 -33.54 -6.38 4.70
C THR A 935 -32.81 -5.98 3.41
N TRP A 936 -32.16 -6.93 2.75
CA TRP A 936 -31.52 -6.74 1.44
C TRP A 936 -32.52 -6.36 0.35
N LEU A 937 -33.62 -7.09 0.23
CA LEU A 937 -34.65 -6.82 -0.79
C LEU A 937 -35.40 -5.50 -0.53
N LYS A 938 -35.65 -5.16 0.73
CA LYS A 938 -36.24 -3.86 1.09
C LYS A 938 -35.30 -2.72 0.73
N ALA A 939 -33.99 -2.85 0.98
CA ALA A 939 -33.01 -1.84 0.61
C ALA A 939 -33.00 -1.61 -0.91
N ALA A 940 -32.97 -2.68 -1.71
CA ALA A 940 -33.02 -2.58 -3.18
C ALA A 940 -34.28 -1.87 -3.67
N LYS A 941 -35.46 -2.25 -3.16
CA LYS A 941 -36.73 -1.61 -3.53
C LYS A 941 -36.82 -0.14 -3.13
N THR A 942 -36.18 0.24 -2.01
CA THR A 942 -36.19 1.62 -1.52
C THR A 942 -35.36 2.56 -2.41
N MET A 943 -34.49 2.02 -3.27
CA MET A 943 -33.76 2.82 -4.26
C MET A 943 -34.62 3.27 -5.44
N ALA A 944 -35.75 2.60 -5.69
CA ALA A 944 -36.63 2.94 -6.79
C ALA A 944 -37.38 4.25 -6.52
N GLU A 945 -37.69 4.98 -7.59
CA GLU A 945 -38.51 6.18 -7.53
C GLU A 945 -39.90 5.87 -6.98
N ALA A 946 -40.42 6.76 -6.14
CA ALA A 946 -41.74 6.61 -5.55
C ALA A 946 -42.82 6.48 -6.64
N GLY A 947 -43.54 5.36 -6.65
CA GLY A 947 -44.57 5.05 -7.65
C GLY A 947 -44.06 4.37 -8.93
N ASN A 948 -42.75 4.13 -9.08
CA ASN A 948 -42.19 3.43 -10.24
C ASN A 948 -42.09 1.92 -9.99
N GLU A 949 -43.18 1.20 -10.25
CA GLU A 949 -43.24 -0.26 -10.04
C GLU A 949 -42.25 -1.04 -10.91
N LYS A 950 -41.98 -0.60 -12.14
CA LYS A 950 -41.05 -1.29 -13.05
C LYS A 950 -39.61 -1.24 -12.54
N GLU A 951 -39.19 -0.07 -12.06
CA GLU A 951 -37.86 0.10 -11.46
C GLU A 951 -37.73 -0.70 -10.16
N LEU A 952 -38.76 -0.68 -9.32
CA LEU A 952 -38.82 -1.47 -8.09
C LEU A 952 -38.67 -2.97 -8.39
N GLU A 953 -39.40 -3.50 -9.38
CA GLU A 953 -39.29 -4.89 -9.82
C GLU A 953 -37.91 -5.22 -10.39
N SER A 954 -37.33 -4.31 -11.19
CA SER A 954 -35.98 -4.46 -11.72
C SER A 954 -34.93 -4.55 -10.61
N TYR A 955 -35.01 -3.68 -9.59
CA TYR A 955 -34.04 -3.66 -8.49
C TYR A 955 -34.18 -4.88 -7.58
N GLU A 956 -35.41 -5.35 -7.33
CA GLU A 956 -35.62 -6.60 -6.62
C GLU A 956 -35.09 -7.81 -7.41
N TYR A 957 -35.29 -7.86 -8.72
CA TYR A 957 -34.70 -8.88 -9.60
C TYR A 957 -33.16 -8.85 -9.54
N ASN A 958 -32.55 -7.68 -9.65
CA ASN A 958 -31.11 -7.49 -9.51
C ASN A 958 -30.60 -8.04 -8.16
N ALA A 959 -31.26 -7.66 -7.07
CA ALA A 959 -30.91 -8.05 -5.72
C ALA A 959 -31.01 -9.58 -5.47
N ARG A 960 -32.01 -10.24 -6.06
CA ARG A 960 -32.20 -11.70 -5.96
C ARG A 960 -31.23 -12.45 -6.87
N ASN A 961 -31.09 -12.00 -8.11
CA ASN A 961 -30.26 -12.66 -9.12
C ASN A 961 -28.78 -12.63 -8.69
N GLN A 962 -28.27 -11.48 -8.25
CA GLN A 962 -26.87 -11.32 -7.85
C GLN A 962 -26.43 -12.35 -6.80
N ILE A 963 -27.26 -12.62 -5.78
CA ILE A 963 -26.93 -13.55 -4.69
C ILE A 963 -27.26 -15.03 -5.02
N THR A 964 -27.76 -15.31 -6.23
CA THR A 964 -28.15 -16.66 -6.68
C THR A 964 -27.57 -16.99 -8.05
N LEU A 965 -28.30 -16.76 -9.15
CA LEU A 965 -27.88 -17.14 -10.50
C LEU A 965 -26.72 -16.29 -11.05
N TRP A 966 -26.62 -15.03 -10.62
CA TRP A 966 -25.64 -14.03 -11.05
C TRP A 966 -25.75 -13.60 -12.53
N GLY A 967 -26.24 -14.47 -13.41
CA GLY A 967 -26.63 -14.17 -14.77
C GLY A 967 -28.02 -14.76 -15.11
N PRO A 968 -28.49 -14.65 -16.36
CA PRO A 968 -29.81 -15.14 -16.76
C PRO A 968 -29.94 -16.67 -16.65
N ASN A 969 -28.88 -17.44 -16.92
CA ASN A 969 -28.90 -18.91 -16.96
C ASN A 969 -28.03 -19.56 -15.86
N GLY A 970 -27.57 -18.77 -14.88
CA GLY A 970 -26.70 -19.24 -13.83
C GLY A 970 -25.22 -19.32 -14.24
N GLU A 971 -24.77 -18.33 -15.01
CA GLU A 971 -23.42 -18.17 -15.55
C GLU A 971 -22.36 -18.22 -14.44
N ILE A 972 -22.64 -17.61 -13.28
CA ILE A 972 -21.78 -17.65 -12.09
C ILE A 972 -22.58 -18.02 -10.85
N ARG A 973 -23.40 -19.06 -11.00
CA ARG A 973 -24.32 -19.56 -9.98
C ARG A 973 -23.65 -19.71 -8.61
N ASP A 974 -24.36 -19.21 -7.61
CA ASP A 974 -24.03 -19.23 -6.20
C ASP A 974 -22.72 -18.51 -5.84
N TYR A 975 -22.09 -17.73 -6.74
CA TYR A 975 -20.83 -17.03 -6.43
C TYR A 975 -20.97 -16.09 -5.24
N ALA A 976 -22.04 -15.30 -5.21
CA ALA A 976 -22.33 -14.35 -4.15
C ALA A 976 -23.40 -14.87 -3.17
N ASN A 977 -23.45 -16.20 -2.99
CA ASN A 977 -24.44 -16.83 -2.11
C ASN A 977 -24.39 -16.28 -0.68
N LYS A 978 -25.57 -16.20 -0.06
CA LYS A 978 -25.75 -15.73 1.31
C LYS A 978 -26.46 -16.82 2.12
N GLN A 979 -26.02 -17.01 3.36
CA GLN A 979 -26.72 -17.86 4.33
C GLN A 979 -27.65 -16.97 5.14
N TRP A 980 -28.78 -16.59 4.55
CA TRP A 980 -29.80 -15.76 5.17
C TRP A 980 -31.12 -16.53 5.35
N SER A 981 -31.93 -16.12 6.33
CA SER A 981 -33.34 -16.53 6.41
C SER A 981 -34.08 -16.07 5.15
N GLY A 982 -34.95 -16.94 4.64
CA GLY A 982 -35.65 -16.77 3.37
C GLY A 982 -34.96 -17.48 2.21
N ILE A 983 -33.68 -17.19 1.95
CA ILE A 983 -32.93 -17.89 0.87
C ILE A 983 -32.66 -19.35 1.24
N VAL A 984 -32.43 -19.65 2.53
CA VAL A 984 -32.27 -21.02 3.02
C VAL A 984 -33.52 -21.85 2.71
N ILE A 985 -34.71 -21.36 3.08
CA ILE A 985 -35.95 -22.12 2.95
C ILE A 985 -36.54 -22.14 1.54
N ASP A 986 -36.37 -21.07 0.75
CA ASP A 986 -37.02 -20.95 -0.57
C ASP A 986 -36.08 -21.17 -1.77
N TYR A 987 -34.76 -21.21 -1.56
CA TYR A 987 -33.79 -21.43 -2.63
C TYR A 987 -32.85 -22.60 -2.32
N PHE A 988 -32.25 -22.72 -1.13
CA PHE A 988 -31.35 -23.84 -0.84
C PHE A 988 -32.09 -25.16 -0.59
N LYS A 989 -33.02 -25.18 0.38
CA LYS A 989 -33.75 -26.40 0.76
C LYS A 989 -34.51 -27.03 -0.43
N PRO A 990 -35.22 -26.28 -1.29
CA PRO A 990 -35.97 -26.89 -2.40
C PRO A 990 -35.08 -27.56 -3.44
N ARG A 991 -33.87 -27.01 -3.70
CA ARG A 991 -32.87 -27.67 -4.57
C ARG A 991 -32.47 -29.02 -4.01
N TRP A 992 -32.20 -29.08 -2.70
CA TRP A 992 -31.88 -30.33 -2.01
C TRP A 992 -33.06 -31.30 -1.98
N MET A 993 -34.30 -30.83 -1.84
CA MET A 993 -35.50 -31.69 -1.92
C MET A 993 -35.61 -32.41 -3.26
N ILE A 994 -35.41 -31.69 -4.38
CA ILE A 994 -35.43 -32.29 -5.72
C ILE A 994 -34.33 -33.34 -5.87
N PHE A 995 -33.11 -33.00 -5.46
CA PHE A 995 -31.95 -33.90 -5.55
C PHE A 995 -32.12 -35.17 -4.70
N LEU A 996 -32.50 -35.04 -3.43
CA LEU A 996 -32.67 -36.17 -2.52
C LEU A 996 -33.86 -37.06 -2.93
N LYS A 997 -34.94 -36.46 -3.45
CA LYS A 997 -36.05 -37.24 -4.02
C LYS A 997 -35.59 -38.08 -5.22
N ALA A 998 -34.74 -37.53 -6.08
CA ALA A 998 -34.20 -38.25 -7.22
C ALA A 998 -33.27 -39.40 -6.79
N LEU A 999 -32.45 -39.22 -5.75
CA LEU A 999 -31.67 -40.33 -5.17
C LEU A 999 -32.58 -41.43 -4.60
N ASP A 1000 -33.64 -41.06 -3.87
CA ASP A 1000 -34.62 -41.99 -3.35
C ASP A 1000 -35.30 -42.79 -4.47
N ASP A 1001 -35.83 -42.10 -5.48
CA ASP A 1001 -36.50 -42.72 -6.64
C ASP A 1001 -35.56 -43.66 -7.39
N THR A 1002 -34.29 -43.28 -7.56
CA THR A 1002 -33.27 -44.13 -8.21
C THR A 1002 -33.14 -45.47 -7.48
N LEU A 1003 -33.05 -45.47 -6.15
CA LEU A 1003 -32.92 -46.71 -5.38
C LEU A 1003 -34.25 -47.48 -5.25
N ALA A 1004 -35.36 -46.78 -4.98
CA ALA A 1004 -36.66 -47.39 -4.74
C ALA A 1004 -37.28 -47.98 -6.01
N LYS A 1005 -37.18 -47.26 -7.13
CA LYS A 1005 -37.73 -47.67 -8.43
C LYS A 1005 -36.71 -48.38 -9.33
N LYS A 1006 -35.44 -48.46 -8.90
CA LYS A 1006 -34.32 -49.07 -9.66
C LYS A 1006 -34.11 -48.44 -11.04
N ILE A 1007 -34.31 -47.13 -11.16
CA ILE A 1007 -34.08 -46.36 -12.39
C ILE A 1007 -32.64 -45.82 -12.42
N LYS A 1008 -32.21 -45.29 -13.58
CA LYS A 1008 -30.90 -44.64 -13.71
C LYS A 1008 -30.94 -43.22 -13.15
N PHE A 1009 -29.92 -42.84 -12.37
CA PHE A 1009 -29.77 -41.47 -11.89
C PHE A 1009 -29.42 -40.53 -13.06
N ASN A 1010 -30.30 -39.55 -13.34
CA ASN A 1010 -30.16 -38.61 -14.44
C ASN A 1010 -29.85 -37.19 -13.92
N VAL A 1011 -28.57 -36.83 -13.87
CA VAL A 1011 -28.13 -35.53 -13.33
C VAL A 1011 -28.57 -34.34 -14.18
N THR A 1012 -28.71 -34.50 -15.50
CA THR A 1012 -29.11 -33.41 -16.41
C THR A 1012 -30.54 -32.99 -16.12
N GLU A 1013 -31.47 -33.94 -16.10
CA GLU A 1013 -32.88 -33.70 -15.79
C GLU A 1013 -33.07 -33.10 -14.39
N ILE A 1014 -32.31 -33.57 -13.40
CA ILE A 1014 -32.34 -33.01 -12.04
C ILE A 1014 -31.89 -31.55 -12.04
N ASN A 1015 -30.82 -31.22 -12.77
CA ASN A 1015 -30.31 -29.85 -12.87
C ASN A 1015 -31.27 -28.92 -13.62
N GLU A 1016 -31.94 -29.42 -14.67
CA GLU A 1016 -32.99 -28.69 -15.40
C GLU A 1016 -34.16 -28.40 -14.47
N ARG A 1017 -34.65 -29.42 -13.74
CA ARG A 1017 -35.71 -29.23 -12.74
C ARG A 1017 -35.32 -28.25 -11.64
N ILE A 1018 -34.10 -28.35 -11.10
CA ILE A 1018 -33.60 -27.39 -10.12
C ILE A 1018 -33.63 -25.96 -10.68
N PHE A 1019 -33.23 -25.77 -11.93
CA PHE A 1019 -33.23 -24.46 -12.56
C PHE A 1019 -34.67 -23.91 -12.76
N PHE A 1020 -35.54 -24.68 -13.41
CA PHE A 1020 -36.88 -24.24 -13.79
C PHE A 1020 -37.88 -24.24 -12.63
N ASP A 1021 -37.73 -25.14 -11.65
CA ASP A 1021 -38.68 -25.26 -10.52
C ASP A 1021 -38.28 -24.37 -9.34
N VAL A 1022 -37.00 -23.96 -9.22
CA VAL A 1022 -36.48 -23.26 -8.04
C VAL A 1022 -35.67 -22.01 -8.41
N GLU A 1023 -34.57 -22.17 -9.14
CA GLU A 1023 -33.57 -21.10 -9.23
C GLU A 1023 -34.06 -19.89 -10.04
N GLU A 1024 -34.57 -20.11 -11.25
CA GLU A 1024 -35.12 -19.02 -12.06
C GLU A 1024 -36.38 -18.40 -11.39
N PRO A 1025 -37.38 -19.19 -10.94
CA PRO A 1025 -38.55 -18.64 -10.25
C PRO A 1025 -38.20 -17.80 -9.02
N PHE A 1026 -37.17 -18.18 -8.25
CA PHE A 1026 -36.74 -17.42 -7.08
C PHE A 1026 -36.31 -16.00 -7.46
N THR A 1027 -35.58 -15.83 -8.57
CA THR A 1027 -35.12 -14.51 -9.03
C THR A 1027 -36.25 -13.58 -9.46
N ARG A 1028 -37.36 -14.15 -9.95
CA ARG A 1028 -38.54 -13.40 -10.43
C ARG A 1028 -39.66 -13.30 -9.39
N SER A 1029 -39.49 -13.94 -8.24
CA SER A 1029 -40.50 -14.00 -7.19
C SER A 1029 -40.76 -12.63 -6.56
N LYS A 1030 -42.03 -12.33 -6.30
CA LYS A 1030 -42.48 -11.15 -5.54
C LYS A 1030 -42.76 -11.46 -4.06
N LYS A 1031 -42.32 -12.62 -3.57
CA LYS A 1031 -42.54 -13.04 -2.17
C LYS A 1031 -41.89 -12.04 -1.22
N ILE A 1032 -42.67 -11.52 -0.28
CA ILE A 1032 -42.20 -10.61 0.76
C ILE A 1032 -41.55 -11.43 1.88
N TYR A 1033 -40.36 -10.99 2.30
CA TYR A 1033 -39.63 -11.56 3.44
C TYR A 1033 -39.62 -10.58 4.60
N SER A 1034 -39.62 -11.09 5.83
CA SER A 1034 -39.56 -10.26 7.04
C SER A 1034 -38.29 -9.43 7.07
N THR A 1035 -38.39 -8.17 7.52
CA THR A 1035 -37.24 -7.34 7.89
C THR A 1035 -36.98 -7.32 9.40
N GLU A 1036 -37.87 -7.93 10.18
CA GLU A 1036 -37.76 -8.02 11.62
C GLU A 1036 -37.31 -9.43 12.04
N PRO A 1037 -36.40 -9.53 13.03
CA PRO A 1037 -35.97 -10.82 13.55
C PRO A 1037 -37.09 -11.54 14.30
N LYS A 1038 -37.04 -12.87 14.32
CA LYS A 1038 -38.02 -13.75 14.97
C LYS A 1038 -37.34 -14.72 15.93
N GLY A 1039 -37.79 -14.72 17.18
CA GLY A 1039 -37.26 -15.57 18.25
C GLY A 1039 -35.98 -15.01 18.89
N ASP A 1040 -35.56 -15.59 20.02
CA ASP A 1040 -34.30 -15.22 20.68
C ASP A 1040 -33.15 -16.11 20.19
N SER A 1041 -32.06 -15.49 19.73
CA SER A 1041 -30.91 -16.18 19.16
C SER A 1041 -30.22 -17.13 20.14
N ILE A 1042 -30.18 -16.80 21.43
CA ILE A 1042 -29.51 -17.61 22.45
C ILE A 1042 -30.36 -18.85 22.74
N ASP A 1043 -31.67 -18.68 22.94
CA ASP A 1043 -32.58 -19.81 23.19
C ASP A 1043 -32.62 -20.79 22.00
N ILE A 1044 -32.65 -20.26 20.78
CA ILE A 1044 -32.60 -21.09 19.57
C ILE A 1044 -31.27 -21.82 19.48
N ALA A 1045 -30.14 -21.14 19.70
CA ALA A 1045 -28.82 -21.77 19.67
C ALA A 1045 -28.66 -22.86 20.75
N MET A 1046 -29.23 -22.67 21.95
CA MET A 1046 -29.23 -23.70 23.00
C MET A 1046 -30.00 -24.95 22.57
N LYS A 1047 -31.15 -24.80 21.90
CA LYS A 1047 -31.86 -25.94 21.31
C LYS A 1047 -31.01 -26.65 20.24
N MET A 1048 -30.23 -25.90 19.46
CA MET A 1048 -29.31 -26.47 18.48
C MET A 1048 -28.15 -27.24 19.12
N ILE A 1049 -27.62 -26.74 20.23
CA ILE A 1049 -26.63 -27.47 21.03
C ILE A 1049 -27.22 -28.81 21.50
N GLU A 1050 -28.41 -28.80 22.11
CA GLU A 1050 -29.06 -30.04 22.59
C GLU A 1050 -29.33 -31.05 21.47
N LYS A 1051 -29.70 -30.57 20.28
CA LYS A 1051 -30.01 -31.41 19.11
C LYS A 1051 -28.77 -31.96 18.41
N TRP A 1052 -27.77 -31.12 18.16
CA TRP A 1052 -26.67 -31.43 17.23
C TRP A 1052 -25.31 -31.64 17.89
N TYR A 1053 -25.04 -31.01 19.04
CA TYR A 1053 -23.73 -31.13 19.67
C TYR A 1053 -23.58 -32.48 20.38
N LYS A 1054 -22.52 -33.20 20.02
CA LYS A 1054 -22.15 -34.49 20.62
C LYS A 1054 -20.65 -34.45 20.95
N PRO A 1055 -20.24 -34.53 22.24
CA PRO A 1055 -18.86 -34.30 22.69
C PRO A 1055 -17.79 -35.18 22.04
N ASN A 1056 -18.17 -36.32 21.44
CA ASN A 1056 -17.26 -37.30 20.82
C ASN A 1056 -17.65 -37.64 19.36
N LEU A 1057 -18.31 -36.71 18.65
CA LEU A 1057 -18.71 -36.95 17.26
C LEU A 1057 -17.51 -36.89 16.32
N THR A 1058 -16.99 -38.04 15.90
CA THR A 1058 -15.95 -38.09 14.86
C THR A 1058 -16.53 -37.77 13.49
N MET A 1059 -16.11 -36.64 12.91
CA MET A 1059 -16.54 -36.21 11.58
C MET A 1059 -15.61 -36.79 10.49
N LYS A 1060 -16.19 -37.40 9.47
CA LYS A 1060 -15.50 -37.98 8.29
C LYS A 1060 -15.17 -36.94 7.21
N ILE A 1061 -15.20 -35.65 7.55
CA ILE A 1061 -14.77 -34.57 6.65
C ILE A 1061 -13.25 -34.67 6.51
N ARG A 1062 -12.74 -34.72 5.28
CA ARG A 1062 -11.30 -34.94 5.05
C ARG A 1062 -10.52 -33.68 5.42
N GLY A 1063 -9.60 -33.79 6.38
CA GLY A 1063 -8.75 -32.68 6.84
C GLY A 1063 -7.41 -32.51 6.11
N SER A 1064 -7.02 -33.41 5.19
CA SER A 1064 -5.76 -33.26 4.45
C SER A 1064 -5.87 -33.73 3.01
N ARG A 1065 -5.59 -32.82 2.06
CA ARG A 1065 -5.03 -33.25 0.79
C ARG A 1065 -3.56 -33.51 1.08
N LYS A 1066 -3.09 -34.77 0.95
CA LYS A 1066 -1.69 -34.96 0.56
C LYS A 1066 -1.54 -34.20 -0.75
N SER A 1067 -0.79 -33.10 -0.73
CA SER A 1067 -0.48 -32.27 -1.88
C SER A 1067 0.02 -33.17 -3.01
N ARG A 1068 -0.81 -33.37 -4.03
CA ARG A 1068 -0.26 -33.68 -5.35
C ARG A 1068 0.21 -32.32 -5.87
N VAL A 1069 1.53 -32.17 -5.81
CA VAL A 1069 2.33 -31.06 -6.35
C VAL A 1069 1.91 -30.76 -7.77
#